data_AF-A0A1M7JLD1-F1
#
_entry.id   AF-A0A1M7JLD1-F1
#
_cell.length_a   1.000
_cell.length_b   1.000
_cell.length_c   1.000
_cell.angle_alpha   90.00
_cell.angle_beta   90.00
_cell.angle_gamma   90.00
#
_symmetry.space_group_name_H-M   'P 1'
#
loop_
_entity.id
_entity.type
_entity.pdbx_description
1 polymer ?
#
loop_
_entity_poly.entity_id
_entity_poly.type
_entity_poly.pdbx_seq_one_letter_code
_entity_poly.pdbx_strand_id
1 'polypeptide(L)'
;MNLIKKTGSIAAAMLMVSTLHCGLPYATAEQDSDGLYINEVCTQNKNSFTDSLGKASDWIELYNAGDKDIDLSGFGLSDSSEEPMKYVFPTGTVIEKGGYLTVAAAKDTEGMTEPNTGFALSKSGETLILSSPDGNELQKLEVPALEEDMTYGRSADGSFAIMSPTPSADNSSLPAEPVFSLESGFYSVNDIKELTLTSADTIYYTLDGSDPTTSETAMVYSKAIPMYDRSTEENVYSKYQYEEGSPYSITLSQWYQANPEKFDKATIVRAASKDSDGTFSKVATKTFFVMSDEKLRYYSDIPVVSLVTDPDNLFGKENGIYVAGQQYLDWSDGEENTENIANFLSGGKAWEREADITYFRNGELGFSQKMGIRIRGASSRNSEAKSFNLYARSKYGDSKLDYKLIEDNDSVADGKTIKRYDSFGLRAVTWIDRLRERVVNSSLRELPSLATYSSDRCMLFIDGELWGMYEITEKASEHYIHSKYDIPSENVTLYKNGELEAGPEEEPHNLQHLGQFCRDNDLSVKENYDYVASKVDIDSIIDCYCTGIYINTWDWPNYNYFMWRYNGDKSDDNPYTDGKWRFGAFDFDYSVGLTYDDFGNVEPYQYDSFRKMDKVKDDIPTVIFAKLLDNPEFEKKFVDKFYCYAYSVFDSSKMINELNAEEKKYMDYITMTAWRWYNGTPDSDFESVLSEHKEYYHEEMENMRTFFKERPVYAVGHMQNYFGISQDTATVTVTKQGKGSVSVGSDDAVFSENIWTGSYESGNEVTLTAKPAEGYTFAGWSGAVNSNSETITITADNAASLVCSFVKEEYPQGDINTDGAIDVADLLLMSKYLHGTGSLTKAQSKLADMNGDKSADVFDLVALRKELLKNSAK
;
A
#
# COMPACT_ATOMS: atom_id res chain seq x y z
N MET A 1 35.56 -42.11 -23.96
CA MET A 1 36.62 -42.20 -22.93
C MET A 1 35.95 -42.28 -21.57
N ASN A 2 36.09 -43.45 -20.95
CA ASN A 2 35.80 -43.88 -19.57
C ASN A 2 36.04 -42.79 -18.48
N LEU A 3 35.08 -42.51 -17.57
CA LEU A 3 34.76 -43.16 -16.27
C LEU A 3 35.55 -42.59 -15.04
N ILE A 4 34.80 -42.04 -14.05
CA ILE A 4 34.84 -42.36 -12.58
C ILE A 4 36.09 -41.90 -11.75
N LYS A 5 36.06 -41.35 -10.51
CA LYS A 5 35.11 -41.22 -9.37
C LYS A 5 35.70 -40.26 -8.27
N LYS A 6 34.82 -39.57 -7.52
CA LYS A 6 34.73 -39.34 -6.03
C LYS A 6 36.00 -38.91 -5.23
N THR A 7 36.01 -38.05 -4.19
CA THR A 7 35.06 -37.44 -3.23
C THR A 7 35.87 -36.53 -2.29
N GLY A 8 35.29 -35.47 -1.69
CA GLY A 8 35.74 -34.96 -0.38
C GLY A 8 35.56 -33.46 -0.11
N SER A 9 34.68 -33.16 0.87
CA SER A 9 34.48 -31.90 1.64
C SER A 9 33.80 -30.75 0.87
N ILE A 10 32.53 -30.37 1.08
CA ILE A 10 31.80 -30.05 2.33
C ILE A 10 32.66 -29.26 3.32
N ALA A 11 32.68 -27.93 3.17
CA ALA A 11 32.81 -26.91 4.22
C ALA A 11 33.07 -25.54 3.58
N ALA A 12 32.01 -24.78 3.23
CA ALA A 12 32.04 -23.31 3.08
C ALA A 12 30.66 -22.76 2.68
N ALA A 13 29.64 -22.96 3.52
CA ALA A 13 28.39 -22.20 3.47
C ALA A 13 27.63 -22.40 4.80
N MET A 14 28.21 -21.91 5.89
CA MET A 14 27.54 -21.84 7.18
C MET A 14 28.08 -20.62 7.93
N LEU A 15 27.14 -19.83 8.48
CA LEU A 15 27.31 -18.67 9.34
C LEU A 15 27.92 -17.39 8.71
N MET A 16 27.07 -16.62 8.04
CA MET A 16 27.00 -15.19 8.37
C MET A 16 25.73 -14.97 9.19
N VAL A 17 25.81 -15.33 10.47
CA VAL A 17 24.95 -14.76 11.49
C VAL A 17 25.37 -13.31 11.60
N SER A 18 24.54 -12.39 11.12
CA SER A 18 24.57 -11.02 11.58
C SER A 18 24.37 -11.06 13.09
N THR A 19 25.46 -10.93 13.83
CA THR A 19 25.41 -10.51 15.22
C THR A 19 24.88 -9.09 15.25
N LEU A 20 23.55 -8.94 15.12
CA LEU A 20 22.88 -8.05 16.05
C LEU A 20 23.42 -8.47 17.41
N HIS A 21 24.03 -7.52 18.12
CA HIS A 21 24.12 -7.65 19.56
C HIS A 21 22.68 -7.62 20.06
N CYS A 22 22.01 -8.77 19.96
CA CYS A 22 21.01 -9.17 20.92
C CYS A 22 21.78 -9.10 22.22
N GLY A 23 21.59 -8.02 22.98
CA GLY A 23 21.96 -8.03 24.37
C GLY A 23 21.26 -9.25 24.93
N LEU A 24 22.02 -10.32 25.17
CA LEU A 24 21.62 -11.31 26.17
C LEU A 24 21.14 -10.46 27.35
N PRO A 25 19.93 -10.67 27.90
CA PRO A 25 19.67 -10.15 29.22
C PRO A 25 20.82 -10.68 30.08
N TYR A 26 21.71 -9.77 30.46
CA TYR A 26 22.69 -10.06 31.48
C TYR A 26 21.82 -10.39 32.68
N ALA A 27 21.75 -11.67 33.05
CA ALA A 27 21.42 -12.03 34.41
C ALA A 27 22.45 -11.31 35.28
N THR A 28 22.05 -10.18 35.87
CA THR A 28 22.75 -9.57 36.98
C THR A 28 22.89 -10.68 38.03
N ALA A 29 24.05 -10.76 38.67
CA ALA A 29 24.31 -11.77 39.69
C ALA A 29 23.19 -11.73 40.73
N GLU A 30 22.39 -12.80 40.84
CA GLU A 30 21.39 -12.98 41.90
C GLU A 30 22.09 -12.69 43.24
N GLN A 31 21.60 -11.68 43.96
CA GLN A 31 21.92 -11.56 45.38
C GLN A 31 21.24 -12.74 46.10
N ASP A 32 21.87 -13.19 47.18
CA ASP A 32 21.40 -14.32 48.00
C ASP A 32 19.95 -14.10 48.42
N SER A 33 19.02 -14.86 47.82
CA SER A 33 17.58 -14.75 48.03
C SER A 33 17.04 -15.75 49.07
N ASP A 34 17.93 -16.44 49.80
CA ASP A 34 17.59 -17.49 50.77
C ASP A 34 16.64 -18.58 50.20
N GLY A 35 16.68 -18.81 48.88
CA GLY A 35 15.84 -19.78 48.19
C GLY A 35 14.47 -19.27 47.73
N LEU A 36 14.18 -17.97 47.87
CA LEU A 36 13.00 -17.33 47.30
C LEU A 36 13.22 -16.99 45.83
N TYR A 37 12.28 -17.33 44.96
CA TYR A 37 12.38 -17.06 43.53
C TYR A 37 11.08 -16.59 42.93
N ILE A 38 11.16 -15.70 41.93
CA ILE A 38 10.09 -15.60 40.93
C ILE A 38 10.06 -16.94 40.19
N ASN A 39 8.91 -17.60 40.20
CA ASN A 39 8.77 -18.96 39.67
C ASN A 39 8.08 -18.99 38.31
N GLU A 40 6.98 -18.27 38.18
CA GLU A 40 6.11 -18.33 37.01
C GLU A 40 5.33 -17.02 36.87
N VAL A 41 5.15 -16.54 35.65
CA VAL A 41 4.41 -15.30 35.38
C VAL A 41 3.46 -15.49 34.21
N CYS A 42 2.20 -15.10 34.38
CA CYS A 42 1.19 -15.06 33.32
C CYS A 42 0.71 -13.62 33.12
N THR A 43 1.00 -13.04 31.95
CA THR A 43 0.65 -11.66 31.60
C THR A 43 -0.65 -11.53 30.79
N GLN A 44 -1.27 -12.66 30.44
CA GLN A 44 -2.51 -12.74 29.68
C GLN A 44 -3.36 -13.93 30.14
N ASN A 45 -3.78 -13.90 31.40
CA ASN A 45 -4.59 -14.99 31.96
C ASN A 45 -6.04 -14.93 31.45
N LYS A 46 -6.58 -16.08 31.09
CA LYS A 46 -7.98 -16.25 30.70
C LYS A 46 -8.68 -17.33 31.51
N ASN A 47 -8.02 -18.45 31.78
CA ASN A 47 -8.60 -19.55 32.55
C ASN A 47 -7.63 -20.21 33.53
N SER A 48 -6.32 -19.96 33.42
CA SER A 48 -5.31 -20.67 34.23
C SER A 48 -5.40 -20.39 35.73
N PHE A 49 -5.83 -19.19 36.10
CA PHE A 49 -6.04 -18.76 37.49
C PHE A 49 -7.36 -18.00 37.58
N THR A 50 -8.14 -18.24 38.63
CA THR A 50 -9.34 -17.45 38.94
C THR A 50 -9.15 -16.86 40.31
N ASP A 51 -9.22 -15.54 40.38
CA ASP A 51 -9.07 -14.82 41.63
C ASP A 51 -10.32 -14.96 42.52
N SER A 52 -10.23 -14.50 43.76
CA SER A 52 -11.31 -14.57 44.74
C SER A 52 -12.55 -13.73 44.39
N LEU A 53 -12.46 -12.86 43.39
CA LEU A 53 -13.59 -12.10 42.84
C LEU A 53 -14.21 -12.80 41.62
N GLY A 54 -13.70 -13.97 41.22
CA GLY A 54 -14.16 -14.73 40.08
C GLY A 54 -13.66 -14.19 38.74
N LYS A 55 -12.60 -13.37 38.72
CA LYS A 55 -11.99 -12.84 37.49
C LYS A 55 -10.73 -13.63 37.13
N ALA A 56 -10.45 -13.72 35.84
CA ALA A 56 -9.18 -14.21 35.32
C ALA A 56 -8.13 -13.10 35.35
N SER A 57 -7.56 -12.85 36.53
CA SER A 57 -6.51 -11.84 36.72
C SER A 57 -5.15 -12.37 36.28
N ASP A 58 -4.30 -11.54 35.69
CA ASP A 58 -2.88 -11.86 35.48
C ASP A 58 -2.24 -12.21 36.82
N TRP A 59 -1.15 -12.97 36.81
CA TRP A 59 -0.60 -13.47 38.07
C TRP A 59 0.91 -13.72 38.00
N ILE A 60 1.51 -13.65 39.19
CA ILE A 60 2.92 -13.89 39.46
C ILE A 60 2.98 -14.96 40.54
N GLU A 61 3.83 -15.95 40.38
CA GLU A 61 4.10 -16.94 41.42
C GLU A 61 5.50 -16.82 41.96
N LEU A 62 5.59 -16.90 43.30
CA LEU A 62 6.84 -17.03 44.02
C LEU A 62 7.01 -18.47 44.53
N TYR A 63 8.23 -18.99 44.49
CA TYR A 63 8.58 -20.32 44.99
C TYR A 63 9.65 -20.25 46.07
N ASN A 64 9.45 -21.00 47.14
CA ASN A 64 10.44 -21.21 48.19
C ASN A 64 11.17 -22.54 47.98
N ALA A 65 12.34 -22.50 47.34
CA ALA A 65 13.20 -23.67 47.14
C ALA A 65 14.06 -24.02 48.37
N GLY A 66 13.94 -23.24 49.46
CA GLY A 66 14.69 -23.41 50.70
C GLY A 66 14.18 -24.56 51.58
N ASP A 67 14.92 -24.84 52.66
CA ASP A 67 14.58 -25.89 53.63
C ASP A 67 13.78 -25.38 54.85
N LYS A 68 13.41 -24.09 54.83
CA LYS A 68 12.69 -23.37 55.89
C LYS A 68 11.59 -22.49 55.30
N ASP A 69 10.62 -22.14 56.11
CA ASP A 69 9.57 -21.18 55.75
C ASP A 69 10.20 -19.78 55.58
N ILE A 70 9.75 -19.03 54.56
CA ILE A 70 10.20 -17.66 54.27
C ILE A 70 9.08 -16.69 54.62
N ASP A 71 9.37 -15.75 55.53
CA ASP A 71 8.49 -14.62 55.87
C ASP A 71 8.73 -13.46 54.90
N LEU A 72 7.74 -13.18 54.07
CA LEU A 72 7.76 -12.11 53.07
C LEU A 72 7.35 -10.75 53.62
N SER A 73 7.11 -10.61 54.94
CA SER A 73 6.73 -9.32 55.55
C SER A 73 7.63 -8.17 55.10
N GLY A 74 7.07 -7.21 54.36
CA GLY A 74 7.79 -6.04 53.89
C GLY A 74 8.56 -6.20 52.58
N PHE A 75 8.64 -7.40 52.00
CA PHE A 75 9.22 -7.59 50.66
C PHE A 75 8.41 -6.86 49.59
N GLY A 76 9.06 -6.51 48.47
CA GLY A 76 8.45 -5.74 47.38
C GLY A 76 8.25 -6.53 46.09
N LEU A 77 7.16 -6.27 45.35
CA LEU A 77 7.01 -6.61 43.93
C LEU A 77 6.74 -5.35 43.11
N SER A 78 7.30 -5.27 41.91
CA SER A 78 7.11 -4.10 41.02
C SER A 78 7.27 -4.44 39.55
N ASP A 79 6.53 -3.72 38.71
CA ASP A 79 6.67 -3.64 37.24
C ASP A 79 7.61 -2.48 36.79
N SER A 80 8.35 -1.85 37.72
CA SER A 80 9.22 -0.71 37.43
C SER A 80 10.50 -0.69 38.25
N SER A 81 11.65 -0.63 37.55
CA SER A 81 12.97 -0.45 38.18
C SER A 81 13.14 0.89 38.90
N GLU A 82 12.32 1.89 38.59
CA GLU A 82 12.37 3.20 39.27
C GLU A 82 11.62 3.17 40.61
N GLU A 83 10.69 2.22 40.78
CA GLU A 83 9.84 2.09 41.97
C GLU A 83 9.80 0.61 42.42
N PRO A 84 10.90 0.04 42.95
CA PRO A 84 11.02 -1.40 43.22
C PRO A 84 10.05 -1.96 44.28
N MET A 85 9.35 -1.10 45.03
CA MET A 85 8.47 -1.46 46.15
C MET A 85 7.00 -1.04 45.90
N LYS A 86 6.50 -1.14 44.66
CA LYS A 86 5.12 -0.77 44.31
C LYS A 86 4.07 -1.57 45.09
N TYR A 87 4.24 -2.88 45.16
CA TYR A 87 3.51 -3.75 46.06
C TYR A 87 4.41 -4.15 47.22
N VAL A 88 3.89 -4.08 48.45
CA VAL A 88 4.61 -4.51 49.66
C VAL A 88 3.81 -5.61 50.34
N PHE A 89 4.43 -6.76 50.55
CA PHE A 89 3.77 -7.90 51.19
C PHE A 89 3.38 -7.55 52.64
N PRO A 90 2.11 -7.80 53.04
CA PRO A 90 1.65 -7.55 54.40
C PRO A 90 2.40 -8.36 55.45
N THR A 91 2.41 -7.85 56.68
CA THR A 91 2.98 -8.57 57.83
C THR A 91 2.32 -9.93 58.02
N GLY A 92 3.14 -10.98 58.15
CA GLY A 92 2.71 -12.37 58.35
C GLY A 92 2.50 -13.17 57.06
N THR A 93 2.86 -12.62 55.89
CA THR A 93 2.84 -13.37 54.63
C THR A 93 3.99 -14.38 54.62
N VAL A 94 3.70 -15.67 54.58
CA VAL A 94 4.72 -16.73 54.66
C VAL A 94 4.55 -17.71 53.51
N ILE A 95 5.67 -18.10 52.88
CA ILE A 95 5.72 -19.25 51.98
C ILE A 95 6.37 -20.40 52.76
N GLU A 96 5.63 -21.48 52.99
CA GLU A 96 6.18 -22.69 53.61
C GLU A 96 7.34 -23.26 52.79
N LYS A 97 8.25 -24.01 53.42
CA LYS A 97 9.34 -24.68 52.71
C LYS A 97 8.81 -25.51 51.51
N GLY A 98 9.41 -25.36 50.34
CA GLY A 98 8.95 -26.03 49.11
C GLY A 98 7.57 -25.58 48.62
N GLY A 99 6.99 -24.53 49.20
CA GLY A 99 5.68 -24.00 48.84
C GLY A 99 5.74 -22.93 47.77
N TYR A 100 4.57 -22.61 47.23
CA TYR A 100 4.34 -21.59 46.21
C TYR A 100 3.37 -20.52 46.73
N LEU A 101 3.49 -19.30 46.23
CA LEU A 101 2.54 -18.22 46.49
C LEU A 101 2.18 -17.53 45.18
N THR A 102 0.95 -17.74 44.72
CA THR A 102 0.37 -17.01 43.61
C THR A 102 -0.13 -15.64 44.10
N VAL A 103 0.27 -14.59 43.38
CA VAL A 103 -0.08 -13.19 43.61
C VAL A 103 -0.83 -12.69 42.38
N ALA A 104 -2.06 -12.20 42.58
CA ALA A 104 -2.81 -11.58 41.51
C ALA A 104 -2.17 -10.25 41.08
N ALA A 105 -2.10 -9.99 39.79
CA ALA A 105 -1.65 -8.73 39.22
C ALA A 105 -2.85 -8.00 38.58
N ALA A 106 -3.61 -7.30 39.42
CA ALA A 106 -4.78 -6.55 38.97
C ALA A 106 -4.90 -5.19 39.67
N LYS A 107 -5.48 -4.21 38.98
CA LYS A 107 -5.69 -2.86 39.54
C LYS A 107 -6.75 -2.84 40.64
N ASP A 108 -7.72 -3.75 40.60
CA ASP A 108 -8.78 -3.87 41.60
C ASP A 108 -8.28 -4.72 42.77
N THR A 109 -8.28 -4.18 43.99
CA THR A 109 -7.76 -4.88 45.19
C THR A 109 -8.81 -5.10 46.28
N GLU A 110 -9.96 -4.43 46.20
CA GLU A 110 -10.98 -4.47 47.25
C GLU A 110 -11.70 -5.81 47.30
N GLY A 111 -11.68 -6.48 48.46
CA GLY A 111 -12.39 -7.73 48.70
C GLY A 111 -11.62 -9.00 48.33
N MET A 112 -10.36 -8.90 47.87
CA MET A 112 -9.55 -10.05 47.54
C MET A 112 -8.95 -10.75 48.76
N THR A 113 -8.84 -12.07 48.71
CA THR A 113 -8.32 -12.88 49.82
C THR A 113 -6.85 -13.25 49.68
N GLU A 114 -6.39 -13.37 48.45
CA GLU A 114 -5.01 -13.60 48.05
C GLU A 114 -4.24 -12.27 47.91
N PRO A 115 -2.91 -12.30 47.97
CA PRO A 115 -2.08 -11.15 47.62
C PRO A 115 -2.42 -10.60 46.23
N ASN A 116 -2.55 -9.27 46.12
CA ASN A 116 -2.69 -8.58 44.84
C ASN A 116 -1.74 -7.38 44.78
N THR A 117 -0.99 -7.28 43.68
CA THR A 117 -0.02 -6.21 43.45
C THR A 117 -0.62 -4.80 43.33
N GLY A 118 -1.88 -4.66 42.92
CA GLY A 118 -2.51 -3.37 42.62
C GLY A 118 -2.14 -2.79 41.25
N PHE A 119 -1.36 -3.52 40.45
CA PHE A 119 -1.03 -3.18 39.06
C PHE A 119 -1.26 -4.39 38.15
N ALA A 120 -1.51 -4.15 36.86
CA ALA A 120 -1.67 -5.21 35.85
C ALA A 120 -0.40 -5.34 35.03
N LEU A 121 -0.16 -6.51 34.43
CA LEU A 121 1.03 -6.77 33.62
C LEU A 121 0.82 -6.38 32.15
N SER A 122 1.89 -5.98 31.49
CA SER A 122 1.91 -5.63 30.08
C SER A 122 1.88 -6.87 29.18
N LYS A 123 0.96 -6.87 28.22
CA LYS A 123 0.80 -7.93 27.20
C LYS A 123 1.95 -7.99 26.19
N SER A 124 2.71 -6.91 26.06
CA SER A 124 3.82 -6.78 25.11
C SER A 124 5.15 -7.28 25.68
N GLY A 125 5.14 -7.87 26.87
CA GLY A 125 6.31 -8.13 27.70
C GLY A 125 6.33 -7.18 28.90
N GLU A 126 7.01 -7.61 29.96
CA GLU A 126 6.98 -6.94 31.26
C GLU A 126 8.33 -7.05 31.98
N THR A 127 8.71 -6.01 32.73
CA THR A 127 9.85 -6.10 33.65
C THR A 127 9.34 -6.34 35.06
N LEU A 128 9.65 -7.48 35.67
CA LEU A 128 9.23 -7.80 37.04
C LEU A 128 10.41 -7.77 38.01
N ILE A 129 10.21 -7.16 39.18
CA ILE A 129 11.23 -6.97 40.20
C ILE A 129 10.72 -7.50 41.54
N LEU A 130 11.55 -8.31 42.19
CA LEU A 130 11.37 -8.75 43.57
C LEU A 130 12.43 -8.09 44.44
N SER A 131 12.01 -7.47 45.54
CA SER A 131 12.88 -6.68 46.41
C SER A 131 12.80 -7.10 47.88
N SER A 132 13.91 -6.91 48.59
CA SER A 132 14.00 -7.10 50.04
C SER A 132 13.27 -5.98 50.81
N PRO A 133 12.99 -6.16 52.12
CA PRO A 133 12.28 -5.14 52.91
C PRO A 133 12.95 -3.77 53.03
N ASP A 134 14.25 -3.69 52.78
CA ASP A 134 15.02 -2.44 52.74
C ASP A 134 15.09 -1.82 51.32
N GLY A 135 14.41 -2.43 50.34
CA GLY A 135 14.25 -1.91 48.99
C GLY A 135 15.37 -2.28 48.00
N ASN A 136 16.25 -3.23 48.35
CA ASN A 136 17.26 -3.73 47.41
C ASN A 136 16.63 -4.73 46.44
N GLU A 137 17.03 -4.71 45.17
CA GLU A 137 16.64 -5.68 44.16
C GLU A 137 17.25 -7.05 44.47
N LEU A 138 16.39 -8.06 44.68
CA LEU A 138 16.79 -9.46 44.83
C LEU A 138 16.82 -10.17 43.48
N GLN A 139 15.77 -9.97 42.68
CA GLN A 139 15.62 -10.55 41.35
C GLN A 139 14.94 -9.56 40.41
N LYS A 140 15.36 -9.64 39.14
CA LYS A 140 14.76 -8.93 38.02
C LYS A 140 14.54 -9.90 36.88
N LEU A 141 13.32 -9.95 36.37
CA LEU A 141 12.89 -10.82 35.28
C LEU A 141 12.32 -9.98 34.14
N GLU A 142 12.90 -10.13 32.95
CA GLU A 142 12.33 -9.57 31.72
C GLU A 142 11.44 -10.64 31.08
N VAL A 143 10.12 -10.48 31.21
CA VAL A 143 9.11 -11.38 30.68
C VAL A 143 8.86 -11.01 29.22
N PRO A 144 8.97 -11.95 28.26
CA PRO A 144 8.64 -11.67 26.86
C PRO A 144 7.11 -11.50 26.67
N ALA A 145 6.68 -11.07 25.48
CA ALA A 145 5.26 -11.15 25.14
C ALA A 145 4.81 -12.63 25.15
N LEU A 146 3.75 -12.94 25.91
CA LEU A 146 3.20 -14.28 26.04
C LEU A 146 1.85 -14.39 25.31
N GLU A 147 1.50 -15.59 24.83
CA GLU A 147 0.16 -15.89 24.32
C GLU A 147 -0.87 -15.98 25.49
N GLU A 148 -2.18 -15.95 25.18
CA GLU A 148 -3.22 -16.16 26.20
C GLU A 148 -3.02 -17.52 26.90
N ASP A 149 -3.13 -17.56 28.24
CA ASP A 149 -2.94 -18.77 29.06
C ASP A 149 -1.57 -19.46 28.87
N MET A 150 -0.53 -18.71 28.51
CA MET A 150 0.88 -19.17 28.55
C MET A 150 1.64 -18.43 29.65
N THR A 151 2.67 -19.07 30.20
CA THR A 151 3.49 -18.52 31.28
C THR A 151 4.96 -18.44 30.91
N TYR A 152 5.68 -17.53 31.55
CA TYR A 152 7.14 -17.55 31.58
C TYR A 152 7.59 -18.18 32.88
N GLY A 153 7.89 -19.48 32.81
CA GLY A 153 8.17 -20.34 33.95
C GLY A 153 9.65 -20.65 34.11
N ARG A 154 10.10 -20.76 35.36
CA ARG A 154 11.45 -21.17 35.74
C ARG A 154 11.62 -22.68 35.58
N SER A 155 12.62 -23.09 34.82
CA SER A 155 13.03 -24.47 34.59
C SER A 155 13.88 -24.99 35.75
N ALA A 156 14.05 -26.31 35.83
CA ALA A 156 14.85 -26.96 36.87
C ALA A 156 16.34 -26.54 36.91
N ASP A 157 16.89 -26.03 35.80
CA ASP A 157 18.25 -25.48 35.73
C ASP A 157 18.33 -23.98 36.09
N GLY A 158 17.21 -23.37 36.45
CA GLY A 158 17.07 -21.96 36.82
C GLY A 158 16.82 -21.02 35.64
N SER A 159 16.87 -21.49 34.39
CA SER A 159 16.53 -20.70 33.20
C SER A 159 15.02 -20.52 33.05
N PHE A 160 14.56 -19.47 32.36
CA PHE A 160 13.13 -19.27 32.10
C PHE A 160 12.75 -19.63 30.65
N ALA A 161 11.60 -20.27 30.48
CA ALA A 161 11.04 -20.64 29.19
C ALA A 161 9.52 -20.41 29.16
N ILE A 162 8.95 -20.35 27.96
CA ILE A 162 7.50 -20.31 27.79
C ILE A 162 6.93 -21.70 28.07
N MET A 163 5.95 -21.79 28.97
CA MET A 163 5.39 -23.05 29.48
C MET A 163 3.87 -23.00 29.60
N SER A 164 3.25 -24.17 29.77
CA SER A 164 1.85 -24.25 30.20
C SER A 164 1.73 -23.81 31.66
N PRO A 165 0.64 -23.12 32.04
CA PRO A 165 0.45 -22.59 33.38
C PRO A 165 0.34 -23.70 34.42
N THR A 166 1.12 -23.57 35.50
CA THR A 166 1.14 -24.53 36.62
C THR A 166 0.99 -23.86 37.99
N PRO A 167 -0.05 -23.02 38.21
CA PRO A 167 -0.17 -22.30 39.46
C PRO A 167 -0.26 -23.26 40.65
N SER A 168 0.55 -22.98 41.67
CA SER A 168 0.73 -23.74 42.90
C SER A 168 1.30 -25.15 42.71
N ALA A 169 2.03 -25.40 41.61
CA ALA A 169 2.64 -26.69 41.29
C ALA A 169 4.04 -26.53 40.66
N ASP A 170 4.73 -27.64 40.47
CA ASP A 170 6.02 -27.65 39.75
C ASP A 170 5.82 -27.26 38.28
N ASN A 171 6.68 -26.36 37.78
CA ASN A 171 6.69 -25.97 36.37
C ASN A 171 7.03 -27.14 35.46
N SER A 172 6.26 -27.31 34.39
CA SER A 172 6.48 -28.33 33.37
C SER A 172 6.83 -27.69 32.02
N SER A 173 7.94 -28.12 31.42
CA SER A 173 8.30 -27.71 30.06
C SER A 173 7.29 -28.24 29.04
N LEU A 174 7.00 -27.45 27.99
CA LEU A 174 6.24 -27.96 26.85
C LEU A 174 6.97 -29.13 26.18
N PRO A 175 6.23 -30.16 25.71
CA PRO A 175 6.80 -31.20 24.85
C PRO A 175 7.42 -30.60 23.58
N ALA A 176 8.45 -31.25 23.05
CA ALA A 176 9.08 -30.81 21.81
C ALA A 176 8.12 -30.95 20.61
N GLU A 177 8.10 -29.96 19.71
CA GLU A 177 7.31 -30.04 18.48
C GLU A 177 7.78 -31.21 17.59
N PRO A 178 6.86 -31.84 16.83
CA PRO A 178 7.24 -32.88 15.86
C PRO A 178 8.21 -32.34 14.80
N VAL A 179 9.31 -33.05 14.56
CA VAL A 179 10.25 -32.74 13.48
C VAL A 179 9.83 -33.47 12.22
N PHE A 180 9.64 -32.72 11.13
CA PHE A 180 9.27 -33.23 9.81
C PHE A 180 10.51 -33.54 8.98
N SER A 181 10.46 -34.60 8.17
CA SER A 181 11.56 -34.94 7.25
C SER A 181 11.68 -34.02 6.04
N LEU A 182 10.65 -33.22 5.77
CA LEU A 182 10.55 -32.29 4.65
C LEU A 182 9.97 -30.97 5.16
N GLU A 183 10.40 -29.88 4.54
CA GLU A 183 9.82 -28.56 4.74
C GLU A 183 8.57 -28.36 3.89
N SER A 184 7.79 -27.30 4.16
CA SER A 184 6.69 -26.94 3.25
C SER A 184 7.23 -26.54 1.89
N GLY A 185 6.59 -26.96 0.81
CA GLY A 185 7.09 -26.68 -0.54
C GLY A 185 6.46 -27.50 -1.66
N PHE A 186 7.09 -27.38 -2.82
CA PHE A 186 6.69 -28.02 -4.08
C PHE A 186 7.60 -29.20 -4.39
N TYR A 187 7.00 -30.36 -4.63
CA TYR A 187 7.72 -31.62 -4.78
C TYR A 187 7.18 -32.41 -5.96
N SER A 188 8.08 -32.86 -6.83
CA SER A 188 7.70 -33.79 -7.89
C SER A 188 7.23 -35.10 -7.27
N VAL A 189 6.11 -35.62 -7.77
CA VAL A 189 5.58 -36.95 -7.38
C VAL A 189 6.58 -38.08 -7.66
N ASN A 190 7.61 -37.83 -8.48
CA ASN A 190 8.68 -38.79 -8.76
C ASN A 190 9.78 -38.78 -7.69
N ASP A 191 9.95 -37.69 -6.95
CA ASP A 191 11.09 -37.47 -6.04
C ASP A 191 10.78 -37.87 -4.60
N ILE A 192 9.53 -37.71 -4.17
CA ILE A 192 9.09 -38.04 -2.81
C ILE A 192 7.93 -39.04 -2.84
N LYS A 193 7.92 -39.94 -1.85
CA LYS A 193 6.86 -40.95 -1.67
C LYS A 193 6.28 -40.97 -0.27
N GLU A 194 7.03 -40.48 0.71
CA GLU A 194 6.69 -40.57 2.13
C GLU A 194 7.23 -39.35 2.88
N LEU A 195 6.50 -38.92 3.90
CA LEU A 195 6.88 -37.93 4.89
C LEU A 195 6.99 -38.63 6.24
N THR A 196 8.11 -38.44 6.94
CA THR A 196 8.30 -38.99 8.28
C THR A 196 8.36 -37.90 9.34
N LEU A 197 7.75 -38.17 10.48
CA LEU A 197 7.79 -37.30 11.66
C LEU A 197 8.58 -37.99 12.79
N THR A 198 9.28 -37.20 13.60
CA THR A 198 10.03 -37.69 14.76
C THR A 198 9.85 -36.78 15.96
N SER A 199 9.65 -37.37 17.14
CA SER A 199 9.61 -36.69 18.44
C SER A 199 10.08 -37.66 19.53
N ALA A 200 10.48 -37.14 20.69
CA ALA A 200 10.70 -37.96 21.88
C ALA A 200 9.39 -38.51 22.44
N ASP A 201 8.29 -37.81 22.18
CA ASP A 201 6.94 -38.06 22.70
C ASP A 201 6.01 -38.63 21.62
N THR A 202 4.76 -38.94 21.99
CA THR A 202 3.78 -39.52 21.06
C THR A 202 3.23 -38.43 20.13
N ILE A 203 3.42 -38.56 18.82
CA ILE A 203 2.91 -37.57 17.86
C ILE A 203 1.46 -37.88 17.47
N TYR A 204 0.62 -36.85 17.53
CA TYR A 204 -0.73 -36.82 16.98
C TYR A 204 -0.75 -35.90 15.76
N TYR A 205 -1.44 -36.29 14.69
CA TYR A 205 -1.53 -35.49 13.47
C TYR A 205 -2.89 -35.60 12.78
N THR A 206 -3.22 -34.59 11.99
CA THR A 206 -4.40 -34.53 11.12
C THR A 206 -3.99 -34.20 9.68
N LEU A 207 -4.84 -34.58 8.72
CA LEU A 207 -4.61 -34.36 7.28
C LEU A 207 -5.70 -33.50 6.62
N ASP A 208 -6.71 -33.11 7.39
CA ASP A 208 -7.91 -32.39 6.95
C ASP A 208 -7.90 -30.92 7.37
N GLY A 209 -6.85 -30.46 8.05
CA GLY A 209 -6.74 -29.10 8.57
C GLY A 209 -7.25 -28.96 10.01
N SER A 210 -7.93 -29.93 10.61
CA SER A 210 -8.42 -29.83 12.00
C SER A 210 -7.29 -29.84 13.04
N ASP A 211 -7.54 -29.30 14.24
CA ASP A 211 -6.53 -29.25 15.31
C ASP A 211 -6.22 -30.67 15.86
N PRO A 212 -4.97 -31.18 15.77
CA PRO A 212 -4.63 -32.53 16.21
C PRO A 212 -4.69 -32.73 17.73
N THR A 213 -4.82 -31.65 18.52
CA THR A 213 -4.89 -31.71 19.99
C THR A 213 -6.31 -31.93 20.51
N THR A 214 -7.32 -31.60 19.70
CA THR A 214 -8.73 -31.64 20.09
C THR A 214 -9.63 -32.43 19.14
N SER A 215 -9.25 -32.57 17.86
CA SER A 215 -10.08 -33.20 16.83
C SER A 215 -10.20 -34.72 17.01
N GLU A 216 -11.41 -35.24 16.75
CA GLU A 216 -11.66 -36.68 16.67
C GLU A 216 -11.01 -37.33 15.44
N THR A 217 -10.60 -36.56 14.43
CA THR A 217 -9.89 -37.06 13.25
C THR A 217 -8.38 -37.21 13.48
N ALA A 218 -7.88 -36.81 14.66
CA ALA A 218 -6.48 -36.92 15.02
C ALA A 218 -6.00 -38.39 15.04
N MET A 219 -4.86 -38.63 14.40
CA MET A 219 -4.23 -39.94 14.27
C MET A 219 -2.93 -40.00 15.07
N VAL A 220 -2.69 -41.10 15.77
CA VAL A 220 -1.37 -41.37 16.36
C VAL A 220 -0.38 -41.77 15.26
N TYR A 221 0.70 -41.02 15.14
CA TYR A 221 1.75 -41.30 14.17
C TYR A 221 2.47 -42.60 14.52
N SER A 222 2.38 -43.57 13.61
CA SER A 222 2.96 -44.92 13.77
C SER A 222 3.72 -45.41 12.53
N LYS A 223 3.57 -44.72 11.40
CA LYS A 223 4.21 -45.01 10.12
C LYS A 223 4.30 -43.74 9.28
N ALA A 224 5.19 -43.74 8.29
CA ALA A 224 5.33 -42.64 7.36
C ALA A 224 4.01 -42.31 6.64
N ILE A 225 3.79 -41.01 6.40
CA ILE A 225 2.61 -40.49 5.70
C ILE A 225 2.88 -40.58 4.19
N PRO A 226 2.03 -41.26 3.40
CA PRO A 226 2.21 -41.34 1.95
C PRO A 226 2.10 -39.96 1.29
N MET A 227 3.02 -39.66 0.37
CA MET A 227 3.06 -38.43 -0.41
C MET A 227 2.78 -38.76 -1.88
N TYR A 228 1.68 -38.22 -2.41
CA TYR A 228 1.23 -38.46 -3.79
C TYR A 228 0.36 -37.29 -4.29
N ASP A 229 0.06 -37.31 -5.58
CA ASP A 229 -0.84 -36.33 -6.20
C ASP A 229 -2.30 -36.55 -5.76
N ARG A 230 -2.76 -35.68 -4.85
CA ARG A 230 -4.11 -35.70 -4.27
C ARG A 230 -5.17 -35.10 -5.18
N SER A 231 -4.82 -34.60 -6.36
CA SER A 231 -5.78 -33.96 -7.28
C SER A 231 -6.84 -34.94 -7.83
N THR A 232 -6.69 -36.23 -7.57
CA THR A 232 -7.67 -37.27 -7.93
C THR A 232 -8.71 -37.56 -6.83
N GLU A 233 -8.57 -36.93 -5.67
CA GLU A 233 -9.50 -37.04 -4.55
C GLU A 233 -10.71 -36.12 -4.72
N GLU A 234 -11.82 -36.46 -4.07
CA GLU A 234 -13.03 -35.63 -4.02
C GLU A 234 -12.80 -34.34 -3.24
N ASN A 235 -13.49 -33.26 -3.62
CA ASN A 235 -13.45 -32.01 -2.84
C ASN A 235 -14.21 -32.20 -1.52
N VAL A 236 -13.63 -31.69 -0.44
CA VAL A 236 -14.16 -31.79 0.92
C VAL A 236 -14.85 -30.49 1.32
N TYR A 237 -14.22 -29.35 1.05
CA TYR A 237 -14.69 -28.05 1.55
C TYR A 237 -15.32 -27.21 0.44
N SER A 238 -14.75 -27.20 -0.76
CA SER A 238 -15.37 -26.46 -1.87
C SER A 238 -16.63 -27.10 -2.45
N LYS A 239 -17.11 -28.21 -1.86
CA LYS A 239 -18.39 -28.84 -2.23
C LYS A 239 -19.61 -28.13 -1.63
N TYR A 240 -19.41 -27.27 -0.62
CA TYR A 240 -20.51 -26.50 -0.05
C TYR A 240 -21.08 -25.57 -1.12
N GLN A 241 -22.40 -25.43 -1.13
CA GLN A 241 -23.15 -24.71 -2.16
C GLN A 241 -24.35 -23.99 -1.53
N TYR A 242 -25.25 -23.47 -2.37
CA TYR A 242 -26.55 -23.05 -1.86
C TYR A 242 -27.40 -24.25 -1.45
N GLU A 243 -27.92 -24.22 -0.23
CA GLU A 243 -28.92 -25.17 0.26
C GLU A 243 -30.00 -24.45 1.05
N GLU A 244 -31.25 -24.51 0.57
CA GLU A 244 -32.38 -23.86 1.21
C GLU A 244 -32.58 -24.38 2.65
N GLY A 245 -32.66 -23.45 3.63
CA GLY A 245 -32.84 -23.80 5.03
C GLY A 245 -31.61 -24.43 5.70
N SER A 246 -30.45 -24.42 5.05
CA SER A 246 -29.22 -25.03 5.58
C SER A 246 -28.30 -23.98 6.24
N PRO A 247 -27.82 -24.21 7.47
CA PRO A 247 -26.79 -23.36 8.06
C PRO A 247 -25.43 -23.52 7.36
N TYR A 248 -25.25 -24.54 6.53
CA TYR A 248 -24.00 -24.79 5.80
C TYR A 248 -23.97 -24.15 4.41
N SER A 249 -25.01 -23.42 4.05
CA SER A 249 -25.06 -22.69 2.78
C SER A 249 -23.97 -21.64 2.73
N ILE A 250 -23.12 -21.63 1.71
CA ILE A 250 -22.02 -20.63 1.57
C ILE A 250 -22.47 -19.34 0.88
N THR A 251 -23.70 -19.31 0.39
CA THR A 251 -24.33 -18.14 -0.22
C THR A 251 -25.83 -18.20 0.02
N LEU A 252 -26.51 -17.06 -0.05
CA LEU A 252 -27.98 -16.96 -0.11
C LEU A 252 -28.49 -16.99 -1.57
N SER A 253 -27.59 -17.04 -2.56
CA SER A 253 -27.95 -17.11 -3.98
C SER A 253 -28.38 -18.50 -4.39
N GLN A 254 -29.63 -18.65 -4.82
CA GLN A 254 -30.22 -19.97 -5.14
C GLN A 254 -29.62 -20.66 -6.38
N TRP A 255 -28.84 -19.94 -7.18
CA TRP A 255 -28.37 -20.41 -8.48
C TRP A 255 -26.99 -21.06 -8.43
N TYR A 256 -26.27 -20.98 -7.31
CA TYR A 256 -24.93 -21.56 -7.20
C TYR A 256 -24.99 -23.04 -6.79
N GLN A 257 -24.42 -23.90 -7.63
CA GLN A 257 -24.17 -25.32 -7.35
C GLN A 257 -22.67 -25.59 -7.38
N ALA A 258 -22.12 -26.32 -6.42
CA ALA A 258 -20.68 -26.53 -6.37
C ALA A 258 -20.19 -27.32 -7.58
N ASN A 259 -19.07 -26.89 -8.17
CA ASN A 259 -18.45 -27.62 -9.27
C ASN A 259 -18.00 -29.03 -8.81
N PRO A 260 -18.51 -30.11 -9.43
CA PRO A 260 -18.20 -31.49 -9.03
C PRO A 260 -16.81 -31.96 -9.47
N GLU A 261 -16.10 -31.18 -10.30
CA GLU A 261 -14.78 -31.53 -10.80
C GLU A 261 -13.73 -31.60 -9.69
N LYS A 262 -12.69 -32.38 -9.95
CA LYS A 262 -11.57 -32.55 -9.02
C LYS A 262 -10.49 -31.55 -9.32
N PHE A 263 -10.01 -30.87 -8.28
CA PHE A 263 -9.01 -29.83 -8.42
C PHE A 263 -7.71 -30.20 -7.72
N ASP A 264 -6.66 -29.47 -8.08
CA ASP A 264 -5.35 -29.61 -7.47
C ASP A 264 -5.41 -29.44 -5.96
N LYS A 265 -4.66 -30.31 -5.26
CA LYS A 265 -4.64 -30.37 -3.80
C LYS A 265 -3.23 -30.48 -3.24
N ALA A 266 -2.99 -29.76 -2.16
CA ALA A 266 -1.85 -29.95 -1.29
C ALA A 266 -2.14 -31.01 -0.22
N THR A 267 -1.08 -31.66 0.25
CA THR A 267 -1.14 -32.43 1.50
C THR A 267 -0.89 -31.48 2.65
N ILE A 268 -1.87 -31.32 3.53
CA ILE A 268 -1.74 -30.56 4.78
C ILE A 268 -1.43 -31.56 5.89
N VAL A 269 -0.45 -31.24 6.72
CA VAL A 269 -0.16 -32.02 7.92
C VAL A 269 -0.05 -31.06 9.09
N ARG A 270 -0.99 -31.15 10.04
CA ARG A 270 -0.89 -30.49 11.34
C ARG A 270 -0.51 -31.55 12.36
N ALA A 271 0.50 -31.31 13.18
CA ALA A 271 0.99 -32.29 14.15
C ALA A 271 1.42 -31.65 15.47
N ALA A 272 1.18 -32.35 16.57
CA ALA A 272 1.66 -32.00 17.90
C ALA A 272 2.16 -33.25 18.63
N SER A 273 3.19 -33.12 19.45
CA SER A 273 3.66 -34.19 20.34
C SER A 273 2.89 -34.15 21.65
N LYS A 274 2.61 -35.30 22.25
CA LYS A 274 1.98 -35.44 23.56
C LYS A 274 2.85 -36.26 24.49
N ASP A 275 3.25 -35.66 25.60
CA ASP A 275 4.08 -36.30 26.62
C ASP A 275 3.30 -37.31 27.48
N SER A 276 3.97 -37.87 28.50
CA SER A 276 3.37 -38.84 29.43
C SER A 276 2.29 -38.26 30.32
N ASP A 277 2.34 -36.96 30.60
CA ASP A 277 1.45 -36.28 31.54
C ASP A 277 0.18 -35.77 30.83
N GLY A 278 0.21 -35.81 29.49
CA GLY A 278 -0.91 -35.54 28.62
C GLY A 278 -0.91 -34.12 28.04
N THR A 279 0.16 -33.37 28.25
CA THR A 279 0.38 -32.04 27.69
C THR A 279 0.78 -32.15 26.23
N PHE A 280 0.32 -31.22 25.39
CA PHE A 280 0.69 -31.14 23.98
C PHE A 280 1.77 -30.08 23.74
N SER A 281 2.66 -30.33 22.79
CA SER A 281 3.48 -29.29 22.17
C SER A 281 2.60 -28.28 21.42
N LYS A 282 3.18 -27.17 20.96
CA LYS A 282 2.55 -26.35 19.93
C LYS A 282 2.26 -27.20 18.68
N VAL A 283 1.20 -26.83 17.96
CA VAL A 283 0.83 -27.47 16.69
C VAL A 283 1.72 -26.94 15.58
N ALA A 284 2.48 -27.82 14.95
CA ALA A 284 3.24 -27.53 13.74
C ALA A 284 2.39 -27.84 12.50
N THR A 285 2.25 -26.86 11.61
CA THR A 285 1.50 -26.98 10.35
C THR A 285 2.45 -26.93 9.16
N LYS A 286 2.36 -27.91 8.24
CA LYS A 286 3.14 -27.95 6.99
C LYS A 286 2.25 -28.21 5.78
N THR A 287 2.58 -27.57 4.66
CA THR A 287 1.88 -27.68 3.37
C THR A 287 2.81 -28.26 2.31
N PHE A 288 2.38 -29.33 1.64
CA PHE A 288 3.18 -30.01 0.61
C PHE A 288 2.41 -30.12 -0.71
N PHE A 289 2.88 -29.44 -1.75
CA PHE A 289 2.36 -29.57 -3.11
C PHE A 289 3.09 -30.73 -3.81
N VAL A 290 2.47 -31.90 -3.84
CA VAL A 290 3.06 -33.10 -4.45
C VAL A 290 2.34 -33.41 -5.75
N MET A 291 2.94 -33.08 -6.89
CA MET A 291 2.26 -33.12 -8.20
C MET A 291 3.23 -33.52 -9.32
N SER A 292 2.72 -33.66 -10.55
CA SER A 292 3.58 -33.78 -11.73
C SER A 292 4.36 -32.48 -11.98
N ASP A 293 5.53 -32.57 -12.62
CA ASP A 293 6.36 -31.40 -12.96
C ASP A 293 5.63 -30.37 -13.84
N GLU A 294 4.67 -30.83 -14.64
CA GLU A 294 3.80 -29.98 -15.46
C GLU A 294 2.88 -29.12 -14.60
N LYS A 295 2.21 -29.71 -13.61
CA LYS A 295 1.36 -28.97 -12.66
C LYS A 295 2.18 -28.03 -11.79
N LEU A 296 3.34 -28.47 -11.30
CA LEU A 296 4.20 -27.60 -10.47
C LEU A 296 4.66 -26.35 -11.24
N ARG A 297 4.89 -26.47 -12.55
CA ARG A 297 5.25 -25.32 -13.41
C ARG A 297 4.13 -24.28 -13.50
N TYR A 298 2.86 -24.69 -13.42
CA TYR A 298 1.74 -23.74 -13.40
C TYR A 298 1.82 -22.80 -12.21
N TYR A 299 2.37 -23.24 -11.07
CA TYR A 299 2.49 -22.42 -9.86
C TYR A 299 3.84 -21.72 -9.71
N SER A 300 4.78 -21.86 -10.66
CA SER A 300 6.15 -21.33 -10.48
C SER A 300 6.25 -19.81 -10.64
N ASP A 301 5.34 -19.22 -11.42
CA ASP A 301 5.45 -17.82 -11.86
C ASP A 301 4.40 -16.89 -11.18
N ILE A 302 3.70 -17.43 -10.18
CA ILE A 302 2.73 -16.70 -9.36
C ILE A 302 2.94 -17.07 -7.88
N PRO A 303 2.83 -16.12 -6.94
CA PRO A 303 2.75 -16.43 -5.54
C PRO A 303 1.67 -17.47 -5.20
N VAL A 304 1.91 -18.30 -4.19
CA VAL A 304 0.94 -19.26 -3.67
C VAL A 304 0.75 -19.03 -2.18
N VAL A 305 -0.50 -18.92 -1.75
CA VAL A 305 -0.87 -18.80 -0.34
C VAL A 305 -1.60 -20.08 0.06
N SER A 306 -1.12 -20.75 1.10
CA SER A 306 -1.83 -21.83 1.79
C SER A 306 -2.39 -21.27 3.09
N LEU A 307 -3.71 -21.18 3.17
CA LEU A 307 -4.44 -20.86 4.40
C LEU A 307 -4.92 -22.19 4.99
N VAL A 308 -4.42 -22.52 6.17
CA VAL A 308 -4.81 -23.73 6.90
C VAL A 308 -5.47 -23.32 8.20
N THR A 309 -6.64 -23.86 8.50
CA THR A 309 -7.36 -23.56 9.73
C THR A 309 -8.16 -24.78 10.17
N ASP A 310 -8.62 -24.79 11.41
CA ASP A 310 -9.63 -25.78 11.78
C ASP A 310 -10.87 -25.58 10.88
N PRO A 311 -11.36 -26.60 10.17
CA PRO A 311 -12.49 -26.46 9.25
C PRO A 311 -13.74 -25.85 9.89
N ASP A 312 -13.95 -26.04 11.21
CA ASP A 312 -15.06 -25.43 11.93
C ASP A 312 -14.97 -23.90 11.98
N ASN A 313 -13.78 -23.32 11.86
CA ASN A 313 -13.61 -21.87 11.76
C ASN A 313 -14.22 -21.29 10.48
N LEU A 314 -14.29 -22.07 9.40
CA LEU A 314 -14.89 -21.64 8.14
C LEU A 314 -16.30 -22.19 7.97
N PHE A 315 -16.52 -23.47 8.27
CA PHE A 315 -17.74 -24.20 7.91
C PHE A 315 -18.57 -24.67 9.11
N GLY A 316 -18.15 -24.37 10.34
CA GLY A 316 -18.90 -24.68 11.54
C GLY A 316 -20.23 -23.91 11.62
N LYS A 317 -21.27 -24.56 12.14
CA LYS A 317 -22.62 -23.96 12.25
C LYS A 317 -22.64 -22.68 13.08
N GLU A 318 -22.02 -22.69 14.25
CA GLU A 318 -22.08 -21.57 15.20
C GLU A 318 -21.10 -20.46 14.83
N ASN A 319 -19.85 -20.83 14.53
CA ASN A 319 -18.74 -19.88 14.41
C ASN A 319 -18.11 -19.85 13.01
N GLY A 320 -18.55 -20.68 12.06
CA GLY A 320 -17.99 -20.76 10.72
C GLY A 320 -18.22 -19.46 9.95
N ILE A 321 -17.14 -18.78 9.57
CA ILE A 321 -17.23 -17.46 8.92
C ILE A 321 -17.56 -17.54 7.42
N TYR A 322 -17.59 -18.74 6.83
CA TYR A 322 -17.82 -18.94 5.40
C TYR A 322 -19.26 -19.36 5.06
N VAL A 323 -20.05 -19.74 6.07
CA VAL A 323 -21.40 -20.31 5.91
C VAL A 323 -22.49 -19.36 6.41
N ALA A 324 -23.76 -19.68 6.14
CA ALA A 324 -24.91 -18.93 6.62
C ALA A 324 -25.06 -19.07 8.15
N GLY A 325 -24.73 -20.24 8.68
CA GLY A 325 -24.60 -20.54 10.09
C GLY A 325 -25.89 -20.43 10.91
N GLN A 326 -25.73 -20.40 12.23
CA GLN A 326 -26.83 -20.30 13.19
C GLN A 326 -27.64 -19.01 12.99
N GLN A 327 -26.99 -17.90 12.64
CA GLN A 327 -27.67 -16.61 12.40
C GLN A 327 -28.75 -16.69 11.32
N TYR A 328 -28.55 -17.50 10.30
CA TYR A 328 -29.55 -17.71 9.25
C TYR A 328 -30.78 -18.47 9.75
N LEU A 329 -30.57 -19.46 10.63
CA LEU A 329 -31.66 -20.21 11.24
C LEU A 329 -32.50 -19.32 12.15
N ASP A 330 -31.85 -18.55 13.04
CA ASP A 330 -32.52 -17.62 13.95
C ASP A 330 -33.35 -16.57 13.19
N TRP A 331 -32.76 -16.01 12.12
CA TRP A 331 -33.46 -15.09 11.24
C TRP A 331 -34.66 -15.75 10.55
N SER A 332 -34.51 -16.98 10.04
CA SER A 332 -35.56 -17.71 9.34
C SER A 332 -36.73 -18.10 10.27
N ASP A 333 -36.46 -18.31 11.55
CA ASP A 333 -37.44 -18.59 12.59
C ASP A 333 -38.15 -17.32 13.12
N GLY A 334 -37.77 -16.15 12.60
CA GLY A 334 -38.42 -14.86 12.90
C GLY A 334 -37.91 -14.19 14.17
N GLU A 335 -36.68 -14.48 14.61
CA GLU A 335 -36.07 -13.73 15.71
C GLU A 335 -35.83 -12.26 15.31
N GLU A 336 -36.44 -11.33 16.05
CA GLU A 336 -36.44 -9.90 15.71
C GLU A 336 -35.08 -9.19 15.92
N ASN A 337 -34.07 -9.87 16.48
CA ASN A 337 -32.84 -9.21 16.96
C ASN A 337 -31.54 -9.81 16.36
N THR A 338 -31.53 -10.10 15.06
CA THR A 338 -30.30 -10.50 14.35
C THR A 338 -29.66 -9.28 13.68
N GLU A 339 -28.50 -8.81 14.16
CA GLU A 339 -27.72 -7.76 13.49
C GLU A 339 -27.31 -8.16 12.06
N ASN A 340 -27.10 -9.45 11.83
CA ASN A 340 -26.77 -10.05 10.54
C ASN A 340 -27.61 -11.31 10.31
N ILE A 341 -28.04 -11.53 9.06
CA ILE A 341 -28.87 -12.69 8.67
C ILE A 341 -28.06 -13.95 8.35
N ALA A 342 -26.73 -13.89 8.42
CA ALA A 342 -25.82 -14.98 8.09
C ALA A 342 -24.43 -14.75 8.72
N ASN A 343 -23.75 -15.83 9.14
CA ASN A 343 -22.43 -15.76 9.76
C ASN A 343 -21.40 -15.03 8.88
N PHE A 344 -21.37 -15.30 7.58
CA PHE A 344 -20.43 -14.62 6.66
C PHE A 344 -20.67 -13.11 6.52
N LEU A 345 -21.82 -12.58 6.97
CA LEU A 345 -22.08 -11.13 7.02
C LEU A 345 -21.53 -10.49 8.29
N SER A 346 -21.26 -11.28 9.33
CA SER A 346 -20.75 -10.77 10.59
C SER A 346 -19.28 -10.34 10.52
N GLY A 347 -18.89 -9.44 11.41
CA GLY A 347 -17.56 -8.81 11.42
C GLY A 347 -17.06 -8.49 12.83
N GLY A 348 -15.90 -7.81 12.91
CA GLY A 348 -15.28 -7.46 14.19
C GLY A 348 -14.45 -8.58 14.82
N LYS A 349 -13.83 -8.30 15.97
CA LYS A 349 -12.89 -9.21 16.66
C LYS A 349 -13.53 -10.55 17.08
N ALA A 350 -14.83 -10.55 17.40
CA ALA A 350 -15.56 -11.77 17.75
C ALA A 350 -15.69 -12.76 16.59
N TRP A 351 -15.61 -12.28 15.35
CA TRP A 351 -15.70 -13.07 14.12
C TRP A 351 -14.33 -13.28 13.45
N GLU A 352 -13.24 -13.08 14.20
CA GLU A 352 -11.89 -13.46 13.78
C GLU A 352 -11.63 -14.93 14.11
N ARG A 353 -10.97 -15.64 13.20
CA ARG A 353 -10.56 -17.05 13.39
C ARG A 353 -9.07 -17.20 13.21
N GLU A 354 -8.45 -18.14 13.90
CA GLU A 354 -7.04 -18.44 13.70
C GLU A 354 -6.84 -19.17 12.36
N ALA A 355 -5.74 -18.89 11.65
CA ALA A 355 -5.26 -19.71 10.55
C ALA A 355 -3.73 -19.69 10.48
N ASP A 356 -3.11 -20.81 10.12
CA ASP A 356 -1.72 -20.91 9.69
C ASP A 356 -1.62 -20.46 8.22
N ILE A 357 -0.89 -19.37 7.96
CA ILE A 357 -0.67 -18.81 6.62
C ILE A 357 0.73 -19.16 6.17
N THR A 358 0.84 -19.96 5.10
CA THR A 358 2.12 -20.26 4.45
C THR A 358 2.16 -19.65 3.06
N TYR A 359 3.16 -18.83 2.81
CA TYR A 359 3.33 -18.08 1.56
C TYR A 359 4.54 -18.59 0.79
N PHE A 360 4.37 -18.76 -0.51
CA PHE A 360 5.43 -19.13 -1.44
C PHE A 360 5.54 -18.11 -2.57
N ARG A 361 6.76 -17.86 -3.03
CA ARG A 361 7.03 -17.08 -4.25
C ARG A 361 8.13 -17.78 -5.03
N ASN A 362 7.95 -17.89 -6.35
CA ASN A 362 8.91 -18.56 -7.24
C ASN A 362 9.21 -20.02 -6.84
N GLY A 363 8.22 -20.72 -6.27
CA GLY A 363 8.37 -22.09 -5.76
C GLY A 363 9.15 -22.22 -4.44
N GLU A 364 9.59 -21.11 -3.83
CA GLU A 364 10.32 -21.09 -2.56
C GLU A 364 9.42 -20.64 -1.40
N LEU A 365 9.67 -21.18 -0.21
CA LEU A 365 9.00 -20.77 1.02
C LEU A 365 9.40 -19.33 1.37
N GLY A 366 8.42 -18.42 1.43
CA GLY A 366 8.63 -17.05 1.86
C GLY A 366 8.48 -16.89 3.37
N PHE A 367 7.30 -17.20 3.91
CA PHE A 367 7.04 -17.22 5.35
C PHE A 367 5.95 -18.23 5.71
N SER A 368 5.91 -18.60 7.00
CA SER A 368 4.80 -19.34 7.61
C SER A 368 4.51 -18.75 8.98
N GLN A 369 3.27 -18.34 9.22
CA GLN A 369 2.87 -17.68 10.47
C GLN A 369 1.38 -17.87 10.74
N LYS A 370 1.02 -18.00 12.02
CA LYS A 370 -0.37 -17.91 12.50
C LYS A 370 -0.90 -16.48 12.43
N MET A 371 -2.10 -16.32 11.91
CA MET A 371 -2.77 -15.04 11.74
C MET A 371 -4.27 -15.15 12.02
N GLY A 372 -4.90 -14.03 12.35
CA GLY A 372 -6.35 -13.92 12.41
C GLY A 372 -6.93 -13.73 11.01
N ILE A 373 -8.02 -14.40 10.67
CA ILE A 373 -8.75 -14.24 9.41
C ILE A 373 -10.17 -13.78 9.66
N ARG A 374 -10.67 -12.89 8.79
CA ARG A 374 -12.08 -12.46 8.73
C ARG A 374 -12.54 -12.35 7.30
N ILE A 375 -13.82 -12.58 7.04
CA ILE A 375 -14.40 -12.24 5.74
C ILE A 375 -14.36 -10.72 5.53
N ARG A 376 -14.00 -10.28 4.32
CA ARG A 376 -13.97 -8.86 3.92
C ARG A 376 -14.98 -8.55 2.82
N GLY A 377 -15.27 -7.27 2.65
CA GLY A 377 -16.22 -6.76 1.67
C GLY A 377 -17.53 -6.31 2.31
N ALA A 378 -18.52 -6.04 1.47
CA ALA A 378 -19.89 -5.72 1.87
C ALA A 378 -20.83 -6.76 1.23
N SER A 379 -21.38 -6.47 0.04
CA SER A 379 -22.21 -7.42 -0.70
C SER A 379 -21.46 -8.69 -1.11
N SER A 380 -20.16 -8.58 -1.44
CA SER A 380 -19.31 -9.71 -1.84
C SER A 380 -19.06 -10.74 -0.73
N ARG A 381 -19.46 -10.45 0.52
CA ARG A 381 -19.49 -11.46 1.59
C ARG A 381 -20.46 -12.60 1.27
N ASN A 382 -21.46 -12.38 0.42
CA ASN A 382 -22.41 -13.39 -0.03
C ASN A 382 -21.96 -14.17 -1.29
N SER A 383 -20.78 -13.88 -1.84
CA SER A 383 -20.22 -14.61 -2.99
C SER A 383 -19.72 -16.00 -2.58
N GLU A 384 -19.74 -16.95 -3.52
CA GLU A 384 -19.24 -18.32 -3.38
C GLU A 384 -17.75 -18.38 -3.06
N ALA A 385 -16.93 -17.52 -3.68
CA ALA A 385 -15.55 -17.27 -3.29
C ALA A 385 -15.46 -15.95 -2.50
N LYS A 386 -15.29 -16.07 -1.19
CA LYS A 386 -15.19 -14.93 -0.27
C LYS A 386 -13.76 -14.44 -0.14
N SER A 387 -13.65 -13.14 0.03
CA SER A 387 -12.38 -12.47 0.30
C SER A 387 -12.08 -12.48 1.80
N PHE A 388 -10.79 -12.41 2.17
CA PHE A 388 -10.33 -12.36 3.57
C PHE A 388 -9.55 -11.08 3.90
N ASN A 389 -9.65 -10.62 5.15
CA ASN A 389 -8.63 -9.80 5.80
C ASN A 389 -7.82 -10.69 6.75
N LEU A 390 -6.49 -10.57 6.71
CA LEU A 390 -5.54 -11.29 7.54
C LEU A 390 -4.91 -10.32 8.54
N TYR A 391 -4.73 -10.75 9.79
CA TYR A 391 -4.25 -9.92 10.90
C TYR A 391 -3.12 -10.60 11.65
N ALA A 392 -1.93 -9.98 11.65
CA ALA A 392 -0.84 -10.38 12.53
C ALA A 392 -1.16 -9.91 13.95
N ARG A 393 -1.17 -10.81 14.93
CA ARG A 393 -1.50 -10.50 16.33
C ARG A 393 -0.72 -11.41 17.27
N SER A 394 -0.25 -10.83 18.38
CA SER A 394 0.37 -11.57 19.48
C SER A 394 -0.50 -12.70 20.03
N LYS A 395 -1.83 -12.59 19.87
CA LYS A 395 -2.77 -13.65 20.23
C LYS A 395 -2.56 -14.96 19.46
N TYR A 396 -2.13 -14.89 18.20
CA TYR A 396 -2.00 -16.06 17.32
C TYR A 396 -0.53 -16.46 17.10
N GLY A 397 0.38 -15.49 17.12
CA GLY A 397 1.80 -15.68 16.82
C GLY A 397 2.48 -14.32 16.80
N ASP A 398 3.34 -14.05 15.82
CA ASP A 398 3.98 -12.74 15.72
C ASP A 398 2.94 -11.61 15.51
N SER A 399 3.15 -10.50 16.23
CA SER A 399 2.25 -9.34 16.19
C SER A 399 2.33 -8.53 14.88
N LYS A 400 3.31 -8.83 14.03
CA LYS A 400 3.52 -8.24 12.70
C LYS A 400 4.04 -9.32 11.77
N LEU A 401 3.71 -9.23 10.48
CA LEU A 401 4.44 -9.94 9.44
C LEU A 401 5.64 -9.10 9.02
N ASP A 402 6.87 -9.61 9.11
CA ASP A 402 8.09 -8.97 8.58
C ASP A 402 8.57 -9.68 7.30
N TYR A 403 7.91 -9.37 6.19
CA TYR A 403 8.19 -9.95 4.87
C TYR A 403 7.84 -8.96 3.75
N LYS A 404 8.64 -8.93 2.67
CA LYS A 404 8.34 -8.13 1.46
C LYS A 404 7.19 -8.78 0.68
N LEU A 405 5.98 -8.59 1.16
CA LEU A 405 4.78 -9.25 0.64
C LEU A 405 4.41 -8.73 -0.75
N ILE A 406 4.39 -7.41 -0.95
CA ILE A 406 4.00 -6.78 -2.21
C ILE A 406 5.24 -6.17 -2.88
N GLU A 407 5.44 -6.48 -4.17
CA GLU A 407 6.54 -5.89 -4.95
C GLU A 407 6.32 -4.39 -5.19
N ASP A 408 7.41 -3.64 -5.28
CA ASP A 408 7.40 -2.17 -5.52
C ASP A 408 6.53 -1.37 -4.53
N ASN A 409 6.43 -1.83 -3.29
CA ASN A 409 5.68 -1.14 -2.24
C ASN A 409 6.62 -0.38 -1.27
N ASP A 410 6.80 0.90 -1.53
CA ASP A 410 7.66 1.78 -0.73
C ASP A 410 6.84 2.85 0.01
N SER A 411 7.34 3.27 1.18
CA SER A 411 6.84 4.39 1.96
C SER A 411 7.07 5.71 1.23
N VAL A 412 6.06 6.58 1.20
CA VAL A 412 6.18 7.91 0.59
C VAL A 412 6.82 8.92 1.53
N ALA A 413 6.96 8.60 2.82
CA ALA A 413 7.62 9.48 3.79
C ALA A 413 9.15 9.40 3.68
N ASP A 414 9.71 8.19 3.51
CA ASP A 414 11.16 7.96 3.55
C ASP A 414 11.72 7.10 2.41
N GLY A 415 10.87 6.64 1.49
CA GLY A 415 11.27 5.82 0.33
C GLY A 415 11.71 4.39 0.69
N LYS A 416 11.51 3.94 1.94
CA LYS A 416 11.89 2.58 2.33
C LYS A 416 10.83 1.57 1.90
N THR A 417 11.28 0.40 1.46
CA THR A 417 10.40 -0.73 1.17
C THR A 417 9.65 -1.19 2.40
N ILE A 418 8.32 -1.27 2.25
CA ILE A 418 7.41 -1.76 3.27
C ILE A 418 7.54 -3.28 3.34
N LYS A 419 7.95 -3.77 4.50
CA LYS A 419 8.05 -5.20 4.82
C LYS A 419 7.24 -5.60 6.04
N ARG A 420 6.75 -4.61 6.80
CA ARG A 420 6.02 -4.85 8.04
C ARG A 420 4.53 -4.61 7.84
N TYR A 421 3.74 -5.64 8.08
CA TYR A 421 2.30 -5.61 7.92
C TYR A 421 1.60 -6.05 9.21
N ASP A 422 0.75 -5.18 9.74
CA ASP A 422 -0.24 -5.52 10.76
C ASP A 422 -1.39 -6.35 10.20
N SER A 423 -1.79 -6.02 8.99
CA SER A 423 -2.85 -6.69 8.27
C SER A 423 -2.69 -6.49 6.77
N PHE A 424 -3.26 -7.43 6.01
CA PHE A 424 -3.39 -7.31 4.57
C PHE A 424 -4.65 -8.07 4.12
N GLY A 425 -5.07 -7.87 2.89
CA GLY A 425 -6.25 -8.53 2.33
C GLY A 425 -5.90 -9.59 1.31
N LEU A 426 -6.73 -10.62 1.23
CA LEU A 426 -6.84 -11.53 0.09
C LEU A 426 -8.21 -11.31 -0.57
N ARG A 427 -8.24 -10.61 -1.70
CA ARG A 427 -9.47 -10.34 -2.47
C ARG A 427 -9.68 -11.42 -3.52
N ALA A 428 -10.82 -12.09 -3.52
CA ALA A 428 -11.14 -13.08 -4.55
C ALA A 428 -11.21 -12.41 -5.94
N VAL A 429 -10.62 -13.04 -6.95
CA VAL A 429 -10.66 -12.59 -8.35
C VAL A 429 -11.52 -13.55 -9.18
N THR A 430 -12.83 -13.50 -8.96
CA THR A 430 -13.81 -14.37 -9.64
C THR A 430 -14.36 -13.79 -10.94
N TRP A 431 -14.10 -12.51 -11.21
CA TRP A 431 -14.62 -11.78 -12.36
C TRP A 431 -13.56 -10.84 -12.91
N ILE A 432 -13.71 -10.48 -14.19
CA ILE A 432 -12.78 -9.61 -14.93
C ILE A 432 -12.78 -8.16 -14.41
N ASP A 433 -13.86 -7.73 -13.75
CA ASP A 433 -13.95 -6.44 -13.06
C ASP A 433 -12.78 -6.26 -12.07
N ARG A 434 -12.38 -7.33 -11.38
CA ARG A 434 -11.27 -7.33 -10.40
C ARG A 434 -9.89 -7.19 -11.04
N LEU A 435 -9.75 -7.34 -12.35
CA LEU A 435 -8.47 -7.06 -13.02
C LEU A 435 -8.22 -5.55 -13.21
N ARG A 436 -9.26 -4.71 -13.17
CA ARG A 436 -9.17 -3.25 -13.37
C ARG A 436 -8.42 -2.54 -12.24
N GLU A 437 -8.62 -2.99 -11.00
CA GLU A 437 -8.04 -2.38 -9.80
C GLU A 437 -6.52 -2.20 -9.94
N ARG A 438 -5.81 -3.27 -10.29
CA ARG A 438 -4.35 -3.27 -10.39
C ARG A 438 -3.86 -2.44 -11.57
N VAL A 439 -4.55 -2.51 -12.72
CA VAL A 439 -4.23 -1.69 -13.90
C VAL A 439 -4.34 -0.21 -13.56
N VAL A 440 -5.44 0.23 -12.93
CA VAL A 440 -5.61 1.63 -12.54
C VAL A 440 -4.57 2.05 -11.48
N ASN A 441 -4.37 1.23 -10.44
CA ASN A 441 -3.41 1.52 -9.38
C ASN A 441 -1.96 1.55 -9.88
N SER A 442 -1.61 0.82 -10.95
CA SER A 442 -0.26 0.82 -11.53
C SER A 442 0.25 2.24 -11.87
N SER A 443 -0.66 3.13 -12.27
CA SER A 443 -0.37 4.54 -12.56
C SER A 443 -0.62 5.47 -11.39
N LEU A 444 -1.68 5.23 -10.60
CA LEU A 444 -2.00 6.13 -9.48
C LEU A 444 -0.99 6.06 -8.34
N ARG A 445 -0.32 4.91 -8.13
CA ARG A 445 0.70 4.75 -7.07
C ARG A 445 1.93 5.65 -7.26
N GLU A 446 2.11 6.23 -8.44
CA GLU A 446 3.18 7.20 -8.73
C GLU A 446 2.84 8.61 -8.21
N LEU A 447 1.60 8.84 -7.74
CA LEU A 447 1.14 10.12 -7.23
C LEU A 447 1.31 10.16 -5.70
N PRO A 448 2.27 10.94 -5.16
CA PRO A 448 2.54 10.95 -3.71
C PRO A 448 1.40 11.56 -2.88
N SER A 449 0.60 12.44 -3.50
CA SER A 449 -0.51 13.15 -2.87
C SER A 449 -1.76 12.30 -2.70
N LEU A 450 -1.99 11.29 -3.55
CA LEU A 450 -3.17 10.45 -3.50
C LEU A 450 -2.87 9.15 -2.77
N ALA A 451 -3.60 8.87 -1.69
CA ALA A 451 -3.48 7.58 -1.03
C ALA A 451 -4.17 6.47 -1.84
N THR A 452 -3.40 5.50 -2.31
CA THR A 452 -3.87 4.30 -3.02
C THR A 452 -3.15 3.05 -2.52
N TYR A 453 -3.63 1.87 -2.91
CA TYR A 453 -3.07 0.60 -2.45
C TYR A 453 -2.16 -0.03 -3.50
N SER A 454 -1.05 -0.57 -3.04
CA SER A 454 -0.30 -1.56 -3.80
C SER A 454 -0.97 -2.93 -3.70
N SER A 455 -0.82 -3.73 -4.75
CA SER A 455 -1.32 -5.10 -4.77
C SER A 455 -0.41 -6.05 -5.56
N ASP A 456 -0.51 -7.33 -5.22
CA ASP A 456 0.03 -8.46 -5.98
C ASP A 456 -1.05 -9.54 -6.16
N ARG A 457 -0.79 -10.60 -6.92
CA ARG A 457 -1.74 -11.73 -7.08
C ARG A 457 -1.14 -13.04 -6.63
N CYS A 458 -1.98 -13.93 -6.14
CA CYS A 458 -1.61 -15.27 -5.73
C CYS A 458 -2.65 -16.31 -6.14
N MET A 459 -2.25 -17.57 -6.19
CA MET A 459 -3.18 -18.70 -6.08
C MET A 459 -3.38 -19.03 -4.61
N LEU A 460 -4.63 -19.05 -4.15
CA LEU A 460 -5.00 -19.43 -2.79
C LEU A 460 -5.34 -20.92 -2.74
N PHE A 461 -4.87 -21.60 -1.69
CA PHE A 461 -5.32 -22.91 -1.25
C PHE A 461 -5.90 -22.78 0.15
N ILE A 462 -7.06 -23.39 0.40
CA ILE A 462 -7.71 -23.44 1.72
C ILE A 462 -7.78 -24.90 2.16
N ASP A 463 -7.16 -25.21 3.31
CA ASP A 463 -7.06 -26.58 3.86
C ASP A 463 -6.63 -27.62 2.81
N GLY A 464 -5.72 -27.19 1.94
CA GLY A 464 -5.14 -27.99 0.87
C GLY A 464 -5.92 -28.01 -0.44
N GLU A 465 -7.10 -27.42 -0.56
CA GLU A 465 -7.84 -27.35 -1.83
C GLU A 465 -7.55 -26.06 -2.59
N LEU A 466 -7.25 -26.16 -3.90
CA LEU A 466 -7.07 -25.00 -4.77
C LEU A 466 -8.33 -24.14 -4.74
N TRP A 467 -8.28 -22.93 -4.19
CA TRP A 467 -9.40 -22.00 -4.20
C TRP A 467 -9.40 -21.06 -5.40
N GLY A 468 -8.28 -20.87 -6.10
CA GLY A 468 -8.20 -20.01 -7.28
C GLY A 468 -7.42 -18.73 -7.04
N MET A 469 -7.54 -17.76 -7.95
CA MET A 469 -6.77 -16.54 -7.97
C MET A 469 -7.35 -15.50 -7.01
N TYR A 470 -6.45 -14.91 -6.22
CA TYR A 470 -6.72 -13.85 -5.27
C TYR A 470 -5.73 -12.70 -5.49
N GLU A 471 -6.13 -11.51 -5.06
CA GLU A 471 -5.28 -10.34 -4.98
C GLU A 471 -4.84 -10.12 -3.53
N ILE A 472 -3.53 -10.05 -3.31
CA ILE A 472 -2.93 -9.61 -2.06
C ILE A 472 -2.96 -8.09 -2.06
N THR A 473 -3.72 -7.47 -1.17
CA THR A 473 -3.91 -6.01 -1.14
C THR A 473 -3.48 -5.42 0.19
N GLU A 474 -2.95 -4.20 0.16
CA GLU A 474 -3.01 -3.33 1.34
C GLU A 474 -4.48 -3.05 1.72
N LYS A 475 -4.70 -2.50 2.91
CA LYS A 475 -6.03 -2.20 3.44
C LYS A 475 -6.06 -0.76 3.94
N ALA A 476 -7.06 0.02 3.52
CA ALA A 476 -7.42 1.29 4.17
C ALA A 476 -7.56 1.07 5.68
N SER A 477 -6.58 1.56 6.42
CA SER A 477 -6.48 1.44 7.87
C SER A 477 -5.44 2.44 8.37
N GLU A 478 -5.54 2.77 9.65
CA GLU A 478 -4.52 3.46 10.43
C GLU A 478 -3.14 2.77 10.32
N HIS A 479 -3.10 1.46 10.08
CA HIS A 479 -1.87 0.70 9.88
C HIS A 479 -1.26 0.93 8.49
N TYR A 480 -2.09 1.02 7.44
CA TYR A 480 -1.63 1.40 6.11
C TYR A 480 -1.07 2.83 6.12
N ILE A 481 -1.76 3.76 6.82
CA ILE A 481 -1.26 5.13 6.95
C ILE A 481 0.09 5.16 7.68
N HIS A 482 0.24 4.34 8.73
CA HIS A 482 1.52 4.16 9.40
C HIS A 482 2.61 3.64 8.47
N SER A 483 2.38 2.54 7.76
CA SER A 483 3.41 1.95 6.88
C SER A 483 3.75 2.86 5.69
N LYS A 484 2.77 3.58 5.15
CA LYS A 484 2.92 4.36 3.91
C LYS A 484 3.43 5.77 4.16
N TYR A 485 3.01 6.41 5.24
CA TYR A 485 3.27 7.83 5.54
C TYR A 485 4.08 8.06 6.82
N ASP A 486 4.52 6.99 7.51
CA ASP A 486 5.29 7.05 8.77
C ASP A 486 4.58 7.87 9.87
N ILE A 487 3.28 7.62 10.02
CA ILE A 487 2.42 8.25 11.04
C ILE A 487 1.98 7.20 12.07
N PRO A 488 2.21 7.41 13.38
CA PRO A 488 1.74 6.47 14.40
C PRO A 488 0.23 6.21 14.29
N SER A 489 -0.17 4.93 14.23
CA SER A 489 -1.56 4.53 13.97
C SER A 489 -2.57 5.12 14.97
N GLU A 490 -2.16 5.30 16.24
CA GLU A 490 -2.96 5.93 17.30
C GLU A 490 -3.28 7.41 17.05
N ASN A 491 -2.50 8.07 16.18
CA ASN A 491 -2.66 9.47 15.83
C ASN A 491 -3.34 9.66 14.47
N VAL A 492 -3.89 8.61 13.86
CA VAL A 492 -4.60 8.66 12.58
C VAL A 492 -6.11 8.76 12.81
N THR A 493 -6.75 9.75 12.16
CA THR A 493 -8.17 9.66 11.83
C THR A 493 -8.31 9.12 10.42
N LEU A 494 -9.19 8.13 10.22
CA LEU A 494 -9.54 7.55 8.93
C LEU A 494 -11.07 7.56 8.77
N TYR A 495 -11.55 8.19 7.70
CA TYR A 495 -12.97 8.30 7.35
C TYR A 495 -13.19 7.75 5.95
N LYS A 496 -14.02 6.73 5.78
CA LYS A 496 -14.16 5.96 4.54
C LYS A 496 -15.63 5.80 4.19
N ASN A 497 -16.00 6.13 2.94
CA ASN A 497 -17.38 6.00 2.45
C ASN A 497 -18.47 6.56 3.40
N GLY A 498 -18.18 7.68 4.07
CA GLY A 498 -19.13 8.28 5.03
C GLY A 498 -19.06 7.75 6.46
N GLU A 499 -18.15 6.82 6.77
CA GLU A 499 -18.02 6.20 8.09
C GLU A 499 -16.65 6.45 8.72
N LEU A 500 -16.62 6.61 10.04
CA LEU A 500 -15.38 6.72 10.80
C LEU A 500 -14.82 5.32 11.06
N GLU A 501 -13.66 5.02 10.49
CA GLU A 501 -12.97 3.72 10.66
C GLU A 501 -11.96 3.75 11.80
N ALA A 502 -11.32 4.91 12.02
CA ALA A 502 -10.36 5.14 13.11
C ALA A 502 -10.31 6.62 13.48
N GLY A 503 -9.96 6.91 14.74
CA GLY A 503 -9.80 8.27 15.26
C GLY A 503 -10.93 8.71 16.21
N PRO A 504 -10.92 9.97 16.64
CA PRO A 504 -11.89 10.51 17.61
C PRO A 504 -13.33 10.57 17.07
N GLU A 505 -14.32 10.27 17.91
CA GLU A 505 -15.75 10.21 17.54
C GLU A 505 -16.33 11.54 17.07
N GLU A 506 -15.70 12.67 17.40
CA GLU A 506 -16.12 14.02 16.98
C GLU A 506 -15.72 14.38 15.54
N GLU A 507 -14.80 13.64 14.91
CA GLU A 507 -14.27 13.99 13.59
C GLU A 507 -15.32 14.02 12.47
N PRO A 508 -16.31 13.11 12.41
CA PRO A 508 -17.43 13.21 11.48
C PRO A 508 -18.20 14.54 11.62
N HIS A 509 -18.39 15.03 12.84
CA HIS A 509 -19.06 16.31 13.09
C HIS A 509 -18.19 17.50 12.65
N ASN A 510 -16.88 17.44 12.90
CA ASN A 510 -15.93 18.45 12.42
C ASN A 510 -15.90 18.53 10.89
N LEU A 511 -15.93 17.37 10.20
CA LEU A 511 -16.00 17.32 8.74
C LEU A 511 -17.33 17.86 8.21
N GLN A 512 -18.45 17.58 8.89
CA GLN A 512 -19.75 18.18 8.59
C GLN A 512 -19.72 19.71 8.69
N HIS A 513 -19.09 20.26 9.73
CA HIS A 513 -18.90 21.71 9.86
C HIS A 513 -18.03 22.32 8.77
N LEU A 514 -16.98 21.62 8.32
CA LEU A 514 -16.16 22.07 7.19
C LEU A 514 -16.98 22.11 5.89
N GLY A 515 -17.75 21.06 5.61
CA GLY A 515 -18.66 21.05 4.45
C GLY A 515 -19.71 22.15 4.52
N GLN A 516 -20.28 22.40 5.70
CA GLN A 516 -21.22 23.50 5.92
C GLN A 516 -20.57 24.87 5.71
N PHE A 517 -19.34 25.08 6.19
CA PHE A 517 -18.58 26.30 5.91
C PHE A 517 -18.45 26.55 4.40
N CYS A 518 -18.13 25.52 3.61
CA CYS A 518 -18.04 25.63 2.15
C CYS A 518 -19.38 25.99 1.50
N ARG A 519 -20.52 25.54 2.04
CA ARG A 519 -21.85 25.92 1.52
C ARG A 519 -22.18 27.39 1.80
N ASP A 520 -21.83 27.86 3.00
CA ASP A 520 -22.27 29.15 3.51
C ASP A 520 -21.35 30.32 3.12
N ASN A 521 -20.16 30.03 2.59
CA ASN A 521 -19.14 31.04 2.27
C ASN A 521 -18.71 30.97 0.80
N ASP A 522 -18.43 32.13 0.21
CA ASP A 522 -17.89 32.25 -1.14
C ASP A 522 -16.37 31.96 -1.13
N LEU A 523 -15.96 30.85 -1.75
CA LEU A 523 -14.56 30.44 -1.79
C LEU A 523 -13.74 31.13 -2.90
N SER A 524 -14.36 31.97 -3.74
CA SER A 524 -13.61 32.91 -4.58
C SER A 524 -12.91 33.99 -3.74
N VAL A 525 -13.37 34.21 -2.49
CA VAL A 525 -12.73 35.08 -1.51
C VAL A 525 -11.53 34.38 -0.87
N LYS A 526 -10.36 35.03 -0.93
CA LYS A 526 -9.07 34.44 -0.53
C LYS A 526 -9.07 33.94 0.92
N GLU A 527 -9.63 34.67 1.87
CA GLU A 527 -9.62 34.29 3.28
C GLU A 527 -10.43 33.01 3.53
N ASN A 528 -11.54 32.82 2.80
CA ASN A 528 -12.36 31.61 2.90
C ASN A 528 -11.66 30.41 2.26
N TYR A 529 -11.04 30.62 1.09
CA TYR A 529 -10.18 29.63 0.45
C TYR A 529 -9.03 29.19 1.35
N ASP A 530 -8.28 30.15 1.91
CA ASP A 530 -7.14 29.91 2.79
C ASP A 530 -7.56 29.10 4.03
N TYR A 531 -8.76 29.37 4.58
CA TYR A 531 -9.32 28.57 5.68
C TYR A 531 -9.51 27.11 5.27
N VAL A 532 -10.16 26.83 4.13
CA VAL A 532 -10.38 25.46 3.67
C VAL A 532 -9.05 24.77 3.32
N ALA A 533 -8.14 25.47 2.63
CA ALA A 533 -6.80 24.97 2.28
C ALA A 533 -5.89 24.73 3.51
N SER A 534 -6.21 25.34 4.66
CA SER A 534 -5.57 25.03 5.95
C SER A 534 -6.06 23.72 6.57
N LYS A 535 -7.23 23.21 6.14
CA LYS A 535 -7.87 21.99 6.67
C LYS A 535 -7.76 20.80 5.74
N VAL A 536 -7.60 21.04 4.44
CA VAL A 536 -7.59 20.01 3.39
C VAL A 536 -6.33 20.14 2.55
N ASP A 537 -5.70 19.01 2.24
CA ASP A 537 -4.62 18.96 1.28
C ASP A 537 -5.16 19.09 -0.16
N ILE A 538 -4.85 20.23 -0.78
CA ILE A 538 -5.38 20.64 -2.09
C ILE A 538 -4.96 19.68 -3.21
N ASP A 539 -3.76 19.10 -3.14
CA ASP A 539 -3.28 18.18 -4.18
C ASP A 539 -4.02 16.83 -4.10
N SER A 540 -4.18 16.27 -2.90
CA SER A 540 -4.87 14.99 -2.72
C SER A 540 -6.34 15.03 -3.15
N ILE A 541 -7.06 16.13 -2.85
CA ILE A 541 -8.47 16.25 -3.27
C ILE A 541 -8.57 16.43 -4.78
N ILE A 542 -7.66 17.18 -5.41
CA ILE A 542 -7.62 17.29 -6.88
C ILE A 542 -7.34 15.92 -7.50
N ASP A 543 -6.35 15.17 -7.02
CA ASP A 543 -6.02 13.85 -7.55
C ASP A 543 -7.18 12.84 -7.38
N CYS A 544 -7.87 12.87 -6.24
CA CYS A 544 -9.03 12.02 -5.98
C CYS A 544 -10.16 12.29 -6.99
N TYR A 545 -10.41 13.56 -7.31
CA TYR A 545 -11.47 13.96 -8.24
C TYR A 545 -11.07 13.75 -9.71
N CYS A 546 -9.82 14.09 -10.08
CA CYS A 546 -9.27 13.76 -11.39
C CYS A 546 -9.38 12.25 -11.67
N THR A 547 -9.06 11.41 -10.68
CA THR A 547 -9.16 9.94 -10.79
C THR A 547 -10.58 9.51 -11.10
N GLY A 548 -11.55 9.82 -10.23
CA GLY A 548 -12.93 9.37 -10.40
C GLY A 548 -13.60 9.90 -11.66
N ILE A 549 -13.37 11.16 -12.02
CA ILE A 549 -13.90 11.78 -13.25
C ILE A 549 -13.27 11.13 -14.48
N TYR A 550 -11.96 10.87 -14.48
CA TYR A 550 -11.28 10.35 -15.66
C TYR A 550 -11.64 8.88 -15.94
N ILE A 551 -11.63 8.01 -14.93
CA ILE A 551 -11.82 6.55 -15.14
C ILE A 551 -13.28 6.11 -15.17
N ASN A 552 -14.23 7.01 -14.91
CA ASN A 552 -15.67 6.75 -14.86
C ASN A 552 -16.06 5.69 -13.81
N THR A 553 -15.62 5.85 -12.56
CA THR A 553 -16.02 4.96 -11.47
C THR A 553 -17.53 5.05 -11.21
N TRP A 554 -18.23 3.91 -11.15
CA TRP A 554 -19.69 3.84 -11.09
C TRP A 554 -20.35 4.29 -9.78
N ASP A 555 -19.70 4.16 -8.62
CA ASP A 555 -20.30 4.57 -7.32
C ASP A 555 -19.68 5.85 -6.72
N TRP A 556 -18.75 6.49 -7.44
CA TRP A 556 -18.11 7.79 -7.09
C TRP A 556 -19.05 9.01 -7.30
N PRO A 557 -18.95 10.20 -6.64
CA PRO A 557 -17.88 10.69 -5.75
C PRO A 557 -18.05 10.46 -4.25
N ASN A 558 -19.26 10.14 -3.78
CA ASN A 558 -19.51 9.96 -2.33
C ASN A 558 -19.37 8.51 -1.86
N TYR A 559 -18.85 7.63 -2.73
CA TYR A 559 -18.32 6.32 -2.38
C TYR A 559 -16.99 6.10 -3.10
N ASN A 560 -16.29 5.03 -2.72
CA ASN A 560 -14.99 4.61 -3.25
C ASN A 560 -13.88 5.64 -2.99
N TYR A 561 -13.99 6.31 -1.84
CA TYR A 561 -13.00 7.26 -1.33
C TYR A 561 -12.75 7.00 0.17
N PHE A 562 -11.56 7.35 0.62
CA PHE A 562 -11.29 7.55 2.04
C PHE A 562 -10.56 8.86 2.24
N MET A 563 -10.67 9.38 3.45
CA MET A 563 -9.97 10.57 3.92
C MET A 563 -9.21 10.21 5.17
N TRP A 564 -8.03 10.79 5.35
CA TRP A 564 -7.26 10.59 6.57
C TRP A 564 -6.55 11.87 6.99
N ARG A 565 -6.24 11.97 8.29
CA ARG A 565 -5.44 13.06 8.84
C ARG A 565 -4.69 12.62 10.08
N TYR A 566 -3.64 13.38 10.39
CA TYR A 566 -2.89 13.25 11.64
C TYR A 566 -3.49 14.15 12.73
N ASN A 567 -3.55 13.63 13.96
CA ASN A 567 -4.14 14.33 15.11
C ASN A 567 -3.11 14.78 16.17
N GLY A 568 -1.83 14.42 16.01
CA GLY A 568 -0.79 14.78 16.97
C GLY A 568 -0.10 16.11 16.66
N ASP A 569 1.04 16.33 17.34
CA ASP A 569 1.86 17.53 17.14
C ASP A 569 2.61 17.48 15.82
N LYS A 570 2.54 18.58 15.06
CA LYS A 570 3.23 18.72 13.77
C LYS A 570 4.74 18.52 13.94
N SER A 571 5.31 17.72 13.04
CA SER A 571 6.75 17.53 12.88
C SER A 571 7.24 18.20 11.59
N ASP A 572 8.41 18.83 11.64
CA ASP A 572 9.07 19.38 10.45
C ASP A 572 9.75 18.30 9.60
N ASP A 573 10.00 17.10 10.17
CA ASP A 573 10.66 15.99 9.47
C ASP A 573 9.68 15.18 8.59
N ASN A 574 8.38 15.25 8.88
CA ASN A 574 7.35 14.53 8.14
C ASN A 574 6.22 15.49 7.68
N PRO A 575 6.13 15.82 6.37
CA PRO A 575 5.15 16.79 5.86
C PRO A 575 3.70 16.35 6.03
N TYR A 576 3.45 15.07 6.29
CA TYR A 576 2.12 14.50 6.47
C TYR A 576 1.55 14.71 7.89
N THR A 577 2.31 15.35 8.78
CA THR A 577 1.92 15.66 10.17
C THR A 577 1.29 17.06 10.33
N ASP A 578 0.94 17.73 9.25
CA ASP A 578 0.35 19.09 9.25
C ASP A 578 -1.12 19.15 9.69
N GLY A 579 -1.73 18.01 9.99
CA GLY A 579 -3.10 17.89 10.49
C GLY A 579 -4.19 18.05 9.42
N LYS A 580 -3.85 18.16 8.13
CA LYS A 580 -4.82 18.29 7.05
C LYS A 580 -5.48 16.98 6.69
N TRP A 581 -6.75 17.05 6.28
CA TRP A 581 -7.44 15.99 5.59
C TRP A 581 -6.83 15.74 4.22
N ARG A 582 -6.39 14.50 3.99
CA ARG A 582 -5.88 14.00 2.72
C ARG A 582 -6.82 12.95 2.15
N PHE A 583 -6.95 12.92 0.84
CA PHE A 583 -7.83 11.99 0.15
C PHE A 583 -7.08 10.76 -0.36
N GLY A 584 -7.80 9.65 -0.40
CA GLY A 584 -7.42 8.43 -1.07
C GLY A 584 -8.59 7.85 -1.85
N ALA A 585 -8.27 7.00 -2.83
CA ALA A 585 -9.24 6.39 -3.74
C ALA A 585 -8.99 4.88 -3.83
N PHE A 586 -10.06 4.11 -4.01
CA PHE A 586 -10.00 2.65 -4.10
C PHE A 586 -11.25 2.08 -4.79
N ASP A 587 -11.27 0.77 -5.04
CA ASP A 587 -12.44 0.07 -5.62
C ASP A 587 -12.77 0.57 -7.03
N PHE A 588 -11.84 0.29 -7.94
CA PHE A 588 -11.89 0.64 -9.35
C PHE A 588 -12.40 -0.52 -10.23
N ASP A 589 -13.03 -1.53 -9.65
CA ASP A 589 -13.57 -2.69 -10.37
C ASP A 589 -14.71 -2.31 -11.33
N TYR A 590 -15.61 -1.41 -10.92
CA TYR A 590 -16.63 -0.81 -11.78
C TYR A 590 -16.14 0.50 -12.42
N SER A 591 -15.15 0.39 -13.30
CA SER A 591 -14.57 1.51 -14.06
C SER A 591 -14.02 1.07 -15.42
N VAL A 592 -13.46 2.00 -16.21
CA VAL A 592 -12.68 1.71 -17.44
C VAL A 592 -13.41 0.73 -18.38
N GLY A 593 -14.58 1.13 -18.89
CA GLY A 593 -15.24 0.37 -19.97
C GLY A 593 -16.37 -0.59 -19.59
N LEU A 594 -16.72 -0.77 -18.31
CA LEU A 594 -17.65 -1.83 -17.87
C LEU A 594 -19.17 -1.47 -17.93
N THR A 595 -19.58 -0.25 -18.26
CA THR A 595 -20.93 0.27 -17.89
C THR A 595 -21.72 0.91 -19.05
N TYR A 596 -21.73 0.29 -20.24
CA TYR A 596 -22.41 0.83 -21.43
C TYR A 596 -23.90 1.18 -21.22
N ASP A 597 -24.70 0.28 -20.64
CA ASP A 597 -26.15 0.48 -20.43
C ASP A 597 -26.42 1.52 -19.33
N ASP A 598 -25.68 1.42 -18.22
CA ASP A 598 -25.86 2.24 -17.02
C ASP A 598 -25.43 3.70 -17.21
N PHE A 599 -24.62 3.98 -18.24
CA PHE A 599 -24.25 5.33 -18.65
C PHE A 599 -25.24 5.98 -19.62
N GLY A 600 -26.43 5.39 -19.78
CA GLY A 600 -27.49 5.95 -20.62
C GLY A 600 -27.26 5.64 -22.10
N ASN A 601 -26.71 4.45 -22.38
CA ASN A 601 -26.40 3.94 -23.73
C ASN A 601 -25.41 4.82 -24.50
N VAL A 602 -24.41 5.37 -23.81
CA VAL A 602 -23.24 5.98 -24.45
C VAL A 602 -22.03 5.09 -24.22
N GLU A 603 -21.13 5.09 -25.21
CA GLU A 603 -19.86 4.39 -25.08
C GLU A 603 -19.15 4.84 -23.79
N PRO A 604 -18.61 3.91 -22.96
CA PRO A 604 -18.10 4.26 -21.64
C PRO A 604 -17.01 5.33 -21.66
N TYR A 605 -16.17 5.38 -22.70
CA TYR A 605 -15.13 6.41 -22.82
C TYR A 605 -15.69 7.81 -23.12
N GLN A 606 -16.94 7.92 -23.59
CA GLN A 606 -17.64 9.17 -23.89
C GLN A 606 -18.50 9.68 -22.73
N TYR A 607 -18.62 8.94 -21.62
CA TYR A 607 -19.47 9.38 -20.52
C TYR A 607 -18.93 10.62 -19.80
N ASP A 608 -19.81 11.57 -19.52
CA ASP A 608 -19.51 12.84 -18.85
C ASP A 608 -19.70 12.71 -17.34
N SER A 609 -18.62 12.37 -16.63
CA SER A 609 -18.61 12.16 -15.18
C SER A 609 -18.81 13.44 -14.36
N PHE A 610 -18.67 14.64 -14.95
CA PHE A 610 -18.99 15.89 -14.24
C PHE A 610 -20.48 15.95 -13.88
N ARG A 611 -21.36 15.42 -14.73
CA ARG A 611 -22.81 15.34 -14.45
C ARG A 611 -23.13 14.51 -13.22
N LYS A 612 -22.31 13.50 -12.94
CA LYS A 612 -22.49 12.62 -11.79
C LYS A 612 -22.05 13.32 -10.51
N MET A 613 -20.92 14.03 -10.55
CA MET A 613 -20.47 14.89 -9.47
C MET A 613 -21.51 15.98 -9.15
N ASP A 614 -22.07 16.63 -10.16
CA ASP A 614 -23.07 17.69 -10.02
C ASP A 614 -24.34 17.25 -9.26
N LYS A 615 -24.74 15.98 -9.39
CA LYS A 615 -25.93 15.44 -8.71
C LYS A 615 -25.80 15.40 -7.19
N VAL A 616 -24.57 15.33 -6.68
CA VAL A 616 -24.27 15.18 -5.25
C VAL A 616 -23.33 16.28 -4.75
N LYS A 617 -23.22 17.39 -5.49
CA LYS A 617 -22.27 18.46 -5.20
C LYS A 617 -22.50 19.20 -3.88
N ASP A 618 -23.68 19.04 -3.30
CA ASP A 618 -24.01 19.63 -2.01
C ASP A 618 -23.72 18.68 -0.84
N ASP A 619 -23.36 17.43 -1.10
CA ASP A 619 -23.09 16.40 -0.09
C ASP A 619 -21.58 16.31 0.23
N ILE A 620 -21.24 15.77 1.41
CA ILE A 620 -19.84 15.57 1.82
C ILE A 620 -19.33 14.23 1.26
N PRO A 621 -18.10 14.17 0.73
CA PRO A 621 -17.10 15.26 0.70
C PRO A 621 -17.17 16.17 -0.52
N THR A 622 -18.02 15.88 -1.52
CA THR A 622 -18.07 16.60 -2.80
C THR A 622 -18.27 18.10 -2.68
N VAL A 623 -19.04 18.57 -1.72
CA VAL A 623 -19.24 20.01 -1.49
C VAL A 623 -17.96 20.77 -1.21
N ILE A 624 -16.95 20.13 -0.63
CA ILE A 624 -15.65 20.75 -0.39
C ILE A 624 -14.94 20.99 -1.73
N PHE A 625 -14.85 19.97 -2.58
CA PHE A 625 -14.24 20.08 -3.91
C PHE A 625 -15.02 21.03 -4.82
N ALA A 626 -16.34 20.85 -4.91
CA ALA A 626 -17.21 21.61 -5.80
C ALA A 626 -17.16 23.11 -5.47
N LYS A 627 -17.07 23.49 -4.20
CA LYS A 627 -16.92 24.89 -3.78
C LYS A 627 -15.52 25.43 -3.97
N LEU A 628 -14.48 24.61 -3.84
CA LEU A 628 -13.10 25.04 -4.13
C LEU A 628 -12.93 25.43 -5.60
N LEU A 629 -13.71 24.86 -6.53
CA LEU A 629 -13.72 25.27 -7.94
C LEU A 629 -14.16 26.72 -8.15
N ASP A 630 -14.89 27.35 -7.21
CA ASP A 630 -15.25 28.78 -7.31
C ASP A 630 -14.00 29.69 -7.21
N ASN A 631 -12.86 29.16 -6.75
CA ASN A 631 -11.58 29.88 -6.66
C ASN A 631 -10.75 29.74 -7.95
N PRO A 632 -10.37 30.85 -8.62
CA PRO A 632 -9.64 30.78 -9.90
C PRO A 632 -8.28 30.08 -9.83
N GLU A 633 -7.56 30.15 -8.70
CA GLU A 633 -6.26 29.48 -8.55
C GLU A 633 -6.44 27.96 -8.41
N PHE A 634 -7.46 27.54 -7.66
CA PHE A 634 -7.80 26.12 -7.53
C PHE A 634 -8.34 25.53 -8.83
N GLU A 635 -9.26 26.24 -9.51
CA GLU A 635 -9.79 25.84 -10.82
C GLU A 635 -8.65 25.62 -11.81
N LYS A 636 -7.74 26.61 -11.95
CA LYS A 636 -6.57 26.48 -12.82
C LYS A 636 -5.73 25.26 -12.46
N LYS A 637 -5.45 25.04 -11.16
CA LYS A 637 -4.67 23.90 -10.69
C LYS A 637 -5.35 22.57 -11.01
N PHE A 638 -6.67 22.48 -10.84
CA PHE A 638 -7.45 21.32 -11.22
C PHE A 638 -7.38 21.05 -12.72
N VAL A 639 -7.62 22.07 -13.55
CA VAL A 639 -7.55 21.99 -15.02
C VAL A 639 -6.17 21.50 -15.48
N ASP A 640 -5.09 22.12 -15.00
CA ASP A 640 -3.71 21.73 -15.33
C ASP A 640 -3.46 20.26 -14.95
N LYS A 641 -3.89 19.85 -13.75
CA LYS A 641 -3.73 18.47 -13.28
C LYS A 641 -4.59 17.49 -14.09
N PHE A 642 -5.78 17.88 -14.51
CA PHE A 642 -6.67 17.04 -15.32
C PHE A 642 -6.06 16.75 -16.70
N TYR A 643 -5.37 17.72 -17.31
CA TYR A 643 -4.55 17.49 -18.50
C TYR A 643 -3.40 16.51 -18.23
N CYS A 644 -2.70 16.63 -17.10
CA CYS A 644 -1.69 15.64 -16.71
C CYS A 644 -2.28 14.24 -16.55
N TYR A 645 -3.50 14.12 -16.03
CA TYR A 645 -4.18 12.83 -15.95
C TYR A 645 -4.41 12.22 -17.32
N ALA A 646 -4.89 13.02 -18.27
CA ALA A 646 -5.22 12.56 -19.61
C ALA A 646 -4.01 12.14 -20.45
N TYR A 647 -2.87 12.81 -20.27
CA TYR A 647 -1.72 12.67 -21.18
C TYR A 647 -0.42 12.20 -20.51
N SER A 648 -0.42 11.96 -19.19
CA SER A 648 0.76 11.46 -18.47
C SER A 648 0.43 10.38 -17.46
N VAL A 649 -0.55 10.58 -16.57
CA VAL A 649 -0.90 9.56 -15.55
C VAL A 649 -1.54 8.35 -16.23
N PHE A 650 -2.59 8.58 -17.01
CA PHE A 650 -3.27 7.55 -17.81
C PHE A 650 -2.90 7.64 -19.28
N ASP A 651 -1.62 7.90 -19.58
CA ASP A 651 -1.14 7.88 -20.96
C ASP A 651 -1.55 6.57 -21.66
N SER A 652 -2.15 6.71 -22.85
CA SER A 652 -2.74 5.58 -23.56
C SER A 652 -1.74 4.45 -23.81
N SER A 653 -0.50 4.78 -24.19
CA SER A 653 0.52 3.76 -24.48
C SER A 653 0.97 3.05 -23.20
N LYS A 654 1.14 3.80 -22.10
CA LYS A 654 1.44 3.25 -20.77
C LYS A 654 0.36 2.26 -20.32
N MET A 655 -0.91 2.66 -20.36
CA MET A 655 -2.01 1.83 -19.88
C MET A 655 -2.24 0.58 -20.75
N ILE A 656 -2.11 0.70 -22.07
CA ILE A 656 -2.19 -0.45 -22.99
C ILE A 656 -1.07 -1.46 -22.72
N ASN A 657 0.15 -0.99 -22.43
CA ASN A 657 1.26 -1.89 -22.08
C ASN A 657 1.00 -2.63 -20.76
N GLU A 658 0.44 -1.97 -19.76
CA GLU A 658 0.04 -2.61 -18.50
C GLU A 658 -1.01 -3.69 -18.75
N LEU A 659 -2.07 -3.37 -19.50
CA LEU A 659 -3.13 -4.33 -19.85
C LEU A 659 -2.56 -5.55 -20.59
N ASN A 660 -1.63 -5.36 -21.53
CA ASN A 660 -1.00 -6.46 -22.25
C ASN A 660 -0.15 -7.35 -21.32
N ALA A 661 0.53 -6.76 -20.33
CA ALA A 661 1.31 -7.50 -19.35
C ALA A 661 0.40 -8.31 -18.40
N GLU A 662 -0.67 -7.67 -17.93
CA GLU A 662 -1.69 -8.28 -17.06
C GLU A 662 -2.39 -9.46 -17.75
N GLU A 663 -2.86 -9.25 -18.97
CA GLU A 663 -3.52 -10.28 -19.78
C GLU A 663 -2.59 -11.47 -20.00
N LYS A 664 -1.36 -11.22 -20.46
CA LYS A 664 -0.38 -12.27 -20.73
C LYS A 664 -0.06 -13.10 -19.47
N LYS A 665 0.01 -12.46 -18.30
CA LYS A 665 0.46 -13.12 -17.07
C LYS A 665 -0.67 -13.87 -16.36
N TYR A 666 -1.90 -13.36 -16.39
CA TYR A 666 -2.95 -13.85 -15.49
C TYR A 666 -4.13 -14.57 -16.12
N MET A 667 -4.19 -14.63 -17.45
CA MET A 667 -5.32 -15.23 -18.16
C MET A 667 -5.59 -16.68 -17.76
N ASP A 668 -4.56 -17.52 -17.65
CA ASP A 668 -4.75 -18.94 -17.29
C ASP A 668 -5.21 -19.12 -15.83
N TYR A 669 -4.82 -18.21 -14.93
CA TYR A 669 -5.20 -18.25 -13.52
C TYR A 669 -6.65 -17.80 -13.30
N ILE A 670 -7.07 -16.70 -13.94
CA ILE A 670 -8.47 -16.26 -13.85
C ILE A 670 -9.41 -17.27 -14.50
N THR A 671 -9.00 -17.93 -15.59
CA THR A 671 -9.84 -18.95 -16.22
C THR A 671 -9.96 -20.22 -15.37
N MET A 672 -8.89 -20.66 -14.70
CA MET A 672 -8.99 -21.75 -13.71
C MET A 672 -9.91 -21.37 -12.53
N THR A 673 -9.87 -20.11 -12.11
CA THR A 673 -10.74 -19.59 -11.03
C THR A 673 -12.19 -19.57 -11.45
N ALA A 674 -12.47 -19.12 -12.68
CA ALA A 674 -13.80 -19.14 -13.26
C ALA A 674 -14.31 -20.57 -13.45
N TRP A 675 -13.49 -21.48 -13.98
CA TRP A 675 -13.86 -22.90 -14.04
C TRP A 675 -14.32 -23.44 -12.69
N ARG A 676 -13.67 -23.03 -11.60
CA ARG A 676 -14.04 -23.47 -10.26
C ARG A 676 -15.32 -22.82 -9.71
N TRP A 677 -15.56 -21.54 -9.97
CA TRP A 677 -16.58 -20.76 -9.25
C TRP A 677 -17.66 -20.12 -10.12
N TYR A 678 -17.37 -19.79 -11.37
CA TYR A 678 -18.27 -19.06 -12.26
C TYR A 678 -19.51 -19.90 -12.59
N ASN A 679 -20.67 -19.46 -12.13
CA ASN A 679 -21.94 -20.19 -12.18
C ASN A 679 -21.90 -21.60 -11.56
N GLY A 680 -20.86 -21.92 -10.79
CA GLY A 680 -20.74 -23.20 -10.11
C GLY A 680 -20.46 -24.36 -11.05
N THR A 681 -21.39 -25.30 -11.18
CA THR A 681 -21.26 -26.48 -12.07
C THR A 681 -21.20 -26.04 -13.54
N PRO A 682 -20.13 -26.36 -14.26
CA PRO A 682 -20.01 -26.00 -15.67
C PRO A 682 -20.86 -26.88 -16.59
N ASP A 683 -21.38 -26.29 -17.67
CA ASP A 683 -22.20 -26.97 -18.69
C ASP A 683 -21.38 -27.69 -19.77
N SER A 684 -20.07 -27.45 -19.84
CA SER A 684 -19.15 -27.98 -20.86
C SER A 684 -17.82 -28.43 -20.22
N ASP A 685 -16.96 -29.08 -20.98
CA ASP A 685 -15.64 -29.52 -20.49
C ASP A 685 -14.66 -28.35 -20.30
N PHE A 686 -13.57 -28.59 -19.58
CA PHE A 686 -12.59 -27.55 -19.24
C PHE A 686 -11.98 -26.87 -20.47
N GLU A 687 -11.70 -27.58 -21.57
CA GLU A 687 -11.10 -26.96 -22.76
C GLU A 687 -12.09 -26.00 -23.46
N SER A 688 -13.38 -26.36 -23.45
CA SER A 688 -14.45 -25.49 -23.93
C SER A 688 -14.56 -24.22 -23.08
N VAL A 689 -14.61 -24.36 -21.75
CA VAL A 689 -14.62 -23.20 -20.83
C VAL A 689 -13.35 -22.37 -20.96
N LEU A 690 -12.20 -23.03 -21.09
CA LEU A 690 -10.91 -22.36 -21.24
C LEU A 690 -10.89 -21.48 -22.49
N SER A 691 -11.40 -21.99 -23.62
CA SER A 691 -11.49 -21.23 -24.86
C SER A 691 -12.48 -20.06 -24.74
N GLU A 692 -13.71 -20.34 -24.27
CA GLU A 692 -14.78 -19.33 -24.18
C GLU A 692 -14.42 -18.19 -23.23
N HIS A 693 -13.91 -18.51 -22.04
CA HIS A 693 -13.58 -17.48 -21.05
C HIS A 693 -12.32 -16.71 -21.44
N LYS A 694 -11.35 -17.32 -22.11
CA LYS A 694 -10.21 -16.58 -22.68
C LYS A 694 -10.67 -15.57 -23.71
N GLU A 695 -11.59 -15.94 -24.60
CA GLU A 695 -12.15 -15.03 -25.60
C GLU A 695 -12.93 -13.90 -24.93
N TYR A 696 -13.80 -14.21 -23.97
CA TYR A 696 -14.54 -13.22 -23.20
C TYR A 696 -13.62 -12.24 -22.44
N TYR A 697 -12.63 -12.75 -21.72
CA TYR A 697 -11.68 -11.92 -20.98
C TYR A 697 -10.79 -11.09 -21.90
N HIS A 698 -10.42 -11.62 -23.08
CA HIS A 698 -9.72 -10.85 -24.10
C HIS A 698 -10.58 -9.69 -24.61
N GLU A 699 -11.86 -9.93 -24.91
CA GLU A 699 -12.80 -8.88 -25.33
C GLU A 699 -12.95 -7.79 -24.26
N GLU A 700 -13.06 -8.18 -22.99
CA GLU A 700 -13.10 -7.24 -21.86
C GLU A 700 -11.81 -6.43 -21.69
N MET A 701 -10.65 -7.04 -21.95
CA MET A 701 -9.37 -6.33 -22.02
C MET A 701 -9.32 -5.36 -23.21
N GLU A 702 -9.87 -5.72 -24.37
CA GLU A 702 -10.01 -4.82 -25.52
C GLU A 702 -10.94 -3.63 -25.23
N ASN A 703 -12.00 -3.83 -24.45
CA ASN A 703 -12.87 -2.74 -23.98
C ASN A 703 -12.08 -1.73 -23.14
N MET A 704 -11.21 -2.19 -22.24
CA MET A 704 -10.30 -1.33 -21.47
C MET A 704 -9.25 -0.63 -22.36
N ARG A 705 -8.65 -1.33 -23.33
CA ARG A 705 -7.70 -0.74 -24.28
C ARG A 705 -8.35 0.38 -25.09
N THR A 706 -9.56 0.13 -25.59
CA THR A 706 -10.37 1.13 -26.31
C THR A 706 -10.68 2.31 -25.42
N PHE A 707 -11.05 2.06 -24.15
CA PHE A 707 -11.28 3.13 -23.18
C PHE A 707 -10.06 4.04 -23.05
N PHE A 708 -8.89 3.53 -22.69
CA PHE A 708 -7.70 4.37 -22.49
C PHE A 708 -7.21 5.06 -23.77
N LYS A 709 -7.51 4.49 -24.94
CA LYS A 709 -7.18 5.09 -26.23
C LYS A 709 -8.04 6.31 -26.54
N GLU A 710 -9.36 6.19 -26.36
CA GLU A 710 -10.31 7.22 -26.78
C GLU A 710 -10.61 8.24 -25.65
N ARG A 711 -10.52 7.82 -24.39
CA ARG A 711 -10.90 8.62 -23.21
C ARG A 711 -10.24 10.00 -23.11
N PRO A 712 -8.93 10.20 -23.41
CA PRO A 712 -8.29 11.50 -23.23
C PRO A 712 -9.03 12.65 -23.91
N VAL A 713 -9.49 12.45 -25.15
CA VAL A 713 -10.18 13.48 -25.94
C VAL A 713 -11.52 13.84 -25.32
N TYR A 714 -12.32 12.85 -24.93
CA TYR A 714 -13.65 13.08 -24.34
C TYR A 714 -13.57 13.65 -22.93
N ALA A 715 -12.71 13.10 -22.08
CA ALA A 715 -12.54 13.58 -20.71
C ALA A 715 -12.10 15.04 -20.67
N VAL A 716 -11.08 15.41 -21.47
CA VAL A 716 -10.61 16.80 -21.60
C VAL A 716 -11.70 17.67 -22.19
N GLY A 717 -12.41 17.22 -23.24
CA GLY A 717 -13.51 17.97 -23.83
C GLY A 717 -14.65 18.26 -22.84
N HIS A 718 -15.02 17.29 -21.99
CA HIS A 718 -16.01 17.51 -20.94
C HIS A 718 -15.53 18.50 -19.89
N MET A 719 -14.28 18.38 -19.45
CA MET A 719 -13.67 19.33 -18.52
C MET A 719 -13.69 20.75 -19.12
N GLN A 720 -13.25 20.92 -20.36
CA GLN A 720 -13.26 22.20 -21.05
C GLN A 720 -14.67 22.78 -21.13
N ASN A 721 -15.67 21.97 -21.51
CA ASN A 721 -17.06 22.40 -21.56
C ASN A 721 -17.60 22.80 -20.18
N TYR A 722 -17.22 22.06 -19.12
CA TYR A 722 -17.65 22.32 -17.75
C TYR A 722 -17.16 23.69 -17.24
N PHE A 723 -15.93 24.06 -17.58
CA PHE A 723 -15.33 25.36 -17.20
C PHE A 723 -15.48 26.46 -18.27
N GLY A 724 -16.13 26.17 -19.39
CA GLY A 724 -16.26 27.12 -20.51
C GLY A 724 -14.93 27.46 -21.19
N ILE A 725 -13.95 26.56 -21.12
CA ILE A 725 -12.65 26.69 -21.80
C ILE A 725 -12.86 26.41 -23.30
N SER A 726 -12.32 27.28 -24.14
CA SER A 726 -12.42 27.15 -25.60
C SER A 726 -11.71 25.89 -26.10
N GLN A 727 -12.41 25.09 -26.90
CA GLN A 727 -11.82 23.95 -27.62
C GLN A 727 -11.13 24.35 -28.92
N ASP A 728 -11.32 25.60 -29.36
CA ASP A 728 -10.74 26.10 -30.60
C ASP A 728 -9.26 26.43 -30.36
N THR A 729 -8.35 25.77 -31.08
CA THR A 729 -6.93 26.14 -31.08
C THR A 729 -6.61 27.00 -32.29
N ALA A 730 -5.91 28.10 -32.07
CA ALA A 730 -5.38 28.98 -33.09
C ALA A 730 -3.87 28.79 -33.29
N THR A 731 -3.45 28.70 -34.55
CA THR A 731 -2.02 28.70 -34.90
C THR A 731 -1.53 30.12 -35.12
N VAL A 732 -0.54 30.55 -34.34
CA VAL A 732 0.24 31.76 -34.61
C VAL A 732 1.42 31.38 -35.48
N THR A 733 1.58 32.06 -36.62
CA THR A 733 2.71 31.88 -37.54
C THR A 733 3.52 33.16 -37.62
N VAL A 734 4.82 33.10 -37.34
CA VAL A 734 5.74 34.22 -37.53
C VAL A 734 6.72 33.88 -38.65
N THR A 735 6.75 34.71 -39.69
CA THR A 735 7.77 34.67 -40.73
C THR A 735 8.82 35.74 -40.47
N LYS A 736 10.09 35.34 -40.41
CA LYS A 736 11.21 36.26 -40.21
C LYS A 736 11.81 36.72 -41.55
N GLN A 737 12.00 38.02 -41.71
CA GLN A 737 12.75 38.62 -42.82
C GLN A 737 13.99 39.34 -42.28
N GLY A 738 15.16 39.11 -42.89
CA GLY A 738 16.43 39.63 -42.39
C GLY A 738 17.04 38.79 -41.25
N LYS A 739 17.97 39.36 -40.49
CA LYS A 739 18.67 38.65 -39.41
C LYS A 739 18.34 39.23 -38.04
N GLY A 740 17.88 38.34 -37.16
CA GLY A 740 17.49 38.59 -35.78
C GLY A 740 16.87 37.33 -35.18
N SER A 741 16.41 37.43 -33.95
CA SER A 741 15.59 36.40 -33.27
C SER A 741 14.26 37.00 -32.82
N VAL A 742 13.32 36.12 -32.50
CA VAL A 742 12.04 36.46 -31.86
C VAL A 742 11.94 35.58 -30.63
N SER A 743 11.50 36.13 -29.50
CA SER A 743 11.09 35.36 -28.32
C SER A 743 9.57 35.37 -28.18
N VAL A 744 9.05 34.29 -27.60
CA VAL A 744 7.63 34.08 -27.29
C VAL A 744 7.53 33.94 -25.78
N GLY A 745 6.89 34.90 -25.11
CA GLY A 745 7.00 35.03 -23.66
C GLY A 745 8.48 35.20 -23.24
N SER A 746 8.97 34.32 -22.36
CA SER A 746 10.36 34.31 -21.88
C SER A 746 11.36 33.55 -22.77
N ASP A 747 10.88 32.74 -23.71
CA ASP A 747 11.70 31.76 -24.42
C ASP A 747 12.01 32.19 -25.86
N ASP A 748 13.22 31.92 -26.34
CA ASP A 748 13.59 32.22 -27.72
C ASP A 748 12.94 31.21 -28.70
N ALA A 749 12.26 31.71 -29.73
CA ALA A 749 11.58 30.88 -30.71
C ALA A 749 12.56 30.21 -31.69
N VAL A 750 12.34 28.92 -31.96
CA VAL A 750 13.15 28.13 -32.90
C VAL A 750 12.49 28.15 -34.28
N PHE A 751 13.14 28.79 -35.25
CA PHE A 751 12.63 28.93 -36.62
C PHE A 751 13.13 27.80 -37.53
N SER A 752 12.25 27.23 -38.34
CA SER A 752 12.57 26.36 -39.48
C SER A 752 12.38 27.15 -40.77
N GLU A 753 13.44 27.29 -41.58
CA GLU A 753 13.40 28.03 -42.86
C GLU A 753 12.80 29.46 -42.74
N ASN A 754 13.08 30.14 -41.63
CA ASN A 754 12.53 31.47 -41.25
C ASN A 754 11.04 31.50 -40.87
N ILE A 755 10.40 30.36 -40.67
CA ILE A 755 9.04 30.27 -40.16
C ILE A 755 9.07 29.66 -38.75
N TRP A 756 8.29 30.23 -37.85
CA TRP A 756 7.95 29.64 -36.57
C TRP A 756 6.43 29.54 -36.47
N THR A 757 5.94 28.44 -35.90
CA THR A 757 4.52 28.23 -35.62
C THR A 757 4.34 27.79 -34.17
N GLY A 758 3.36 28.37 -33.48
CA GLY A 758 2.90 27.94 -32.16
C GLY A 758 1.39 27.75 -32.16
N SER A 759 0.91 26.73 -31.45
CA SER A 759 -0.52 26.47 -31.27
C SER A 759 -0.95 26.97 -29.90
N TYR A 760 -2.01 27.76 -29.85
CA TYR A 760 -2.56 28.37 -28.63
C TYR A 760 -4.07 28.20 -28.62
N GLU A 761 -4.71 28.32 -27.46
CA GLU A 761 -6.16 28.41 -27.40
C GLU A 761 -6.64 29.71 -28.05
N SER A 762 -7.76 29.63 -28.77
CA SER A 762 -8.38 30.76 -29.44
C SER A 762 -8.76 31.82 -28.40
N GLY A 763 -8.32 33.06 -28.58
CA GLY A 763 -8.56 34.15 -27.64
C GLY A 763 -7.43 34.40 -26.63
N ASN A 764 -6.42 33.54 -26.52
CA ASN A 764 -5.29 33.75 -25.58
C ASN A 764 -4.32 34.83 -26.07
N GLU A 765 -3.76 35.60 -25.15
CA GLU A 765 -2.73 36.58 -25.49
C GLU A 765 -1.34 35.93 -25.64
N VAL A 766 -0.65 36.25 -26.74
CA VAL A 766 0.70 35.81 -27.06
C VAL A 766 1.60 37.02 -27.21
N THR A 767 2.61 37.13 -26.33
CA THR A 767 3.61 38.20 -26.38
C THR A 767 4.82 37.76 -27.20
N LEU A 768 5.19 38.58 -28.19
CA LEU A 768 6.30 38.37 -29.11
C LEU A 768 7.28 39.55 -29.01
N THR A 769 8.58 39.26 -28.89
CA THR A 769 9.64 40.28 -28.84
C THR A 769 10.69 40.03 -29.91
N ALA A 770 10.92 41.01 -30.78
CA ALA A 770 11.95 40.99 -31.81
C ALA A 770 13.31 41.44 -31.24
N LYS A 771 14.39 40.75 -31.60
CA LYS A 771 15.78 41.08 -31.22
C LYS A 771 16.66 41.11 -32.48
N PRO A 772 17.08 42.29 -32.96
CA PRO A 772 17.95 42.39 -34.13
C PRO A 772 19.30 41.71 -33.93
N ALA A 773 19.86 41.12 -34.99
CA ALA A 773 21.24 40.62 -34.97
C ALA A 773 22.24 41.77 -35.17
N GLU A 774 23.52 41.55 -34.85
CA GLU A 774 24.58 42.55 -35.09
C GLU A 774 24.57 43.03 -36.56
N GLY A 775 24.51 44.35 -36.75
CA GLY A 775 24.43 45.01 -38.06
C GLY A 775 23.04 45.01 -38.73
N TYR A 776 21.98 44.77 -37.96
CA TYR A 776 20.59 44.88 -38.38
C TYR A 776 19.78 45.73 -37.40
N THR A 777 18.76 46.45 -37.88
CA THR A 777 17.74 47.11 -37.05
C THR A 777 16.38 46.45 -37.22
N PHE A 778 15.55 46.54 -36.19
CA PHE A 778 14.15 46.14 -36.26
C PHE A 778 13.39 47.12 -37.16
N ALA A 779 12.74 46.60 -38.21
CA ALA A 779 12.01 47.39 -39.19
C ALA A 779 10.49 47.38 -38.98
N GLY A 780 9.98 46.55 -38.08
CA GLY A 780 8.56 46.47 -37.75
C GLY A 780 7.97 45.06 -37.86
N TRP A 781 6.82 44.90 -37.20
CA TRP A 781 5.88 43.79 -37.36
C TRP A 781 4.85 44.17 -38.43
N SER A 782 4.46 43.20 -39.26
CA SER A 782 3.35 43.36 -40.22
C SER A 782 2.54 42.06 -40.38
N GLY A 783 1.41 42.12 -41.07
CA GLY A 783 0.48 40.98 -41.22
C GLY A 783 -0.71 41.14 -40.28
N ALA A 784 -0.90 40.19 -39.36
CA ALA A 784 -2.00 40.22 -38.38
C ALA A 784 -2.00 41.47 -37.49
N VAL A 785 -0.81 42.01 -37.18
CA VAL A 785 -0.62 43.28 -36.49
C VAL A 785 0.47 44.08 -37.19
N ASN A 786 0.28 45.40 -37.32
CA ASN A 786 1.31 46.32 -37.79
C ASN A 786 1.82 47.16 -36.61
N SER A 787 3.12 47.06 -36.30
CA SER A 787 3.72 47.75 -35.16
C SER A 787 5.20 48.06 -35.39
N ASN A 788 5.65 49.22 -34.92
CA ASN A 788 7.07 49.60 -34.87
C ASN A 788 7.70 49.31 -33.50
N SER A 789 6.93 48.80 -32.54
CA SER A 789 7.45 48.36 -31.24
C SER A 789 8.09 46.97 -31.38
N GLU A 790 9.28 46.78 -30.82
CA GLU A 790 9.97 45.49 -30.82
C GLU A 790 9.16 44.41 -30.10
N THR A 791 8.37 44.79 -29.09
CA THR A 791 7.45 43.90 -28.37
C THR A 791 6.01 44.19 -28.75
N ILE A 792 5.26 43.14 -29.07
CA ILE A 792 3.82 43.16 -29.30
C ILE A 792 3.13 42.06 -28.50
N THR A 793 1.87 42.28 -28.15
CA THR A 793 0.97 41.24 -27.66
C THR A 793 -0.16 41.10 -28.68
N ILE A 794 -0.43 39.87 -29.11
CA ILE A 794 -1.52 39.55 -30.03
C ILE A 794 -2.48 38.59 -29.36
N THR A 795 -3.74 38.58 -29.78
CA THR A 795 -4.67 37.51 -29.45
C THR A 795 -4.47 36.38 -30.45
N ALA A 796 -4.27 35.15 -29.97
CA ALA A 796 -4.22 33.95 -30.77
C ALA A 796 -5.63 33.61 -31.24
N ASP A 797 -6.10 34.27 -32.29
CA ASP A 797 -7.33 33.90 -33.00
C ASP A 797 -6.98 33.18 -34.30
N ASN A 798 -7.96 32.50 -34.92
CA ASN A 798 -7.79 31.65 -36.09
C ASN A 798 -6.77 32.19 -37.13
N ALA A 799 -5.58 31.58 -37.14
CA ALA A 799 -4.49 31.76 -38.10
C ALA A 799 -3.80 33.14 -38.15
N ALA A 800 -3.47 33.74 -37.00
CA ALA A 800 -2.65 34.96 -36.95
C ALA A 800 -1.27 34.76 -37.62
N SER A 801 -1.10 35.34 -38.81
CA SER A 801 0.15 35.33 -39.58
C SER A 801 0.86 36.68 -39.48
N LEU A 802 2.06 36.68 -38.90
CA LEU A 802 2.91 37.84 -38.69
C LEU A 802 4.19 37.75 -39.51
N VAL A 803 4.71 38.89 -39.90
CA VAL A 803 6.05 39.06 -40.48
C VAL A 803 6.88 39.95 -39.56
N CYS A 804 7.99 39.42 -39.06
CA CYS A 804 8.99 40.16 -38.29
C CYS A 804 10.14 40.58 -39.22
N SER A 805 10.31 41.88 -39.44
CA SER A 805 11.29 42.38 -40.40
C SER A 805 12.49 43.00 -39.71
N PHE A 806 13.68 42.59 -40.13
CA PHE A 806 14.96 43.18 -39.79
C PHE A 806 15.63 43.70 -41.06
N VAL A 807 16.08 44.95 -41.04
CA VAL A 807 16.82 45.54 -42.18
C VAL A 807 18.29 45.65 -41.81
N LYS A 808 19.16 45.35 -42.78
CA LYS A 808 20.61 45.45 -42.58
C LYS A 808 20.98 46.93 -42.50
N GLU A 809 21.80 47.31 -41.53
CA GLU A 809 22.37 48.65 -41.46
C GLU A 809 23.41 48.82 -42.59
N GLU A 810 23.28 49.90 -43.36
CA GLU A 810 24.25 50.29 -44.38
C GLU A 810 24.99 51.56 -43.95
N TYR A 811 26.27 51.39 -43.65
CA TYR A 811 27.18 52.50 -43.31
C TYR A 811 28.07 52.82 -44.52
N PRO A 812 28.32 54.11 -44.80
CA PRO A 812 29.22 54.49 -45.88
C PRO A 812 30.66 54.07 -45.56
N GLN A 813 31.43 53.71 -46.59
CA GLN A 813 32.82 53.28 -46.40
C GLN A 813 33.66 54.44 -45.84
N GLY A 814 34.23 54.24 -44.66
CA GLY A 814 34.92 55.26 -43.87
C GLY A 814 34.24 55.65 -42.56
N ASP A 815 32.97 55.29 -42.37
CA ASP A 815 32.23 55.45 -41.10
C ASP A 815 32.55 54.23 -40.22
N ILE A 816 33.68 54.31 -39.52
CA ILE A 816 34.25 53.21 -38.74
C ILE A 816 33.55 53.10 -37.38
N ASN A 817 33.07 54.21 -36.83
CA ASN A 817 32.36 54.22 -35.55
C ASN A 817 30.86 53.91 -35.71
N THR A 818 30.37 53.75 -36.94
CA THR A 818 28.99 53.37 -37.31
C THR A 818 27.93 54.35 -36.80
N ASP A 819 28.25 55.63 -36.79
CA ASP A 819 27.31 56.68 -36.35
C ASP A 819 26.50 57.31 -37.50
N GLY A 820 26.74 56.86 -38.74
CA GLY A 820 26.09 57.32 -39.95
C GLY A 820 26.83 58.47 -40.64
N ALA A 821 27.94 58.97 -40.09
CA ALA A 821 28.77 60.01 -40.66
C ALA A 821 30.22 59.54 -40.85
N ILE A 822 30.91 60.14 -41.83
CA ILE A 822 32.37 59.97 -41.97
C ILE A 822 33.01 61.24 -41.43
N ASP A 823 33.54 61.20 -40.22
CA ASP A 823 34.10 62.37 -39.55
C ASP A 823 35.42 62.09 -38.78
N VAL A 824 35.82 63.04 -37.93
CA VAL A 824 37.08 62.94 -37.17
C VAL A 824 37.03 61.81 -36.14
N ALA A 825 35.86 61.42 -35.65
CA ALA A 825 35.70 60.30 -34.73
C ALA A 825 36.12 58.97 -35.37
N ASP A 826 35.81 58.74 -36.65
CA ASP A 826 36.28 57.58 -37.40
C ASP A 826 37.79 57.55 -37.54
N LEU A 827 38.38 58.70 -37.85
CA LEU A 827 39.82 58.85 -37.97
C LEU A 827 40.53 58.61 -36.62
N LEU A 828 39.91 59.03 -35.51
CA LEU A 828 40.40 58.75 -34.17
C LEU A 828 40.32 57.26 -33.83
N LEU A 829 39.23 56.59 -34.20
CA LEU A 829 39.06 55.16 -33.98
C LEU A 829 40.09 54.34 -34.80
N MET A 830 40.28 54.69 -36.06
CA MET A 830 41.32 54.10 -36.92
C MET A 830 42.73 54.35 -36.37
N SER A 831 43.01 55.57 -35.90
CA SER A 831 44.29 55.91 -35.28
C SER A 831 44.55 55.07 -34.02
N LYS A 832 43.56 54.92 -33.13
CA LYS A 832 43.69 54.09 -31.92
C LYS A 832 43.98 52.63 -32.26
N TYR A 833 43.28 52.09 -33.27
CA TYR A 833 43.49 50.73 -33.77
C TYR A 833 44.92 50.54 -34.30
N LEU A 834 45.42 51.43 -35.15
CA LEU A 834 46.77 51.34 -35.72
C LEU A 834 47.88 51.49 -34.67
N HIS A 835 47.63 52.24 -33.58
CA HIS A 835 48.56 52.35 -32.45
C HIS A 835 48.43 51.19 -31.45
N GLY A 836 47.57 50.19 -31.70
CA GLY A 836 47.35 49.04 -30.82
C GLY A 836 46.66 49.38 -29.50
N THR A 837 46.00 50.54 -29.42
CA THR A 837 45.29 51.04 -28.23
C THR A 837 43.78 50.86 -28.31
N GLY A 838 43.29 50.19 -29.36
CA GLY A 838 41.90 49.80 -29.56
C GLY A 838 41.79 48.66 -30.59
N SER A 839 40.62 48.06 -30.71
CA SER A 839 40.32 46.99 -31.68
C SER A 839 39.11 47.38 -32.54
N LEU A 840 39.10 46.94 -33.80
CA LEU A 840 37.93 47.05 -34.68
C LEU A 840 37.17 45.73 -34.73
N THR A 841 35.84 45.78 -34.76
CA THR A 841 35.04 44.60 -35.11
C THR A 841 35.23 44.24 -36.59
N LYS A 842 34.81 43.04 -36.99
CA LYS A 842 34.90 42.60 -38.39
C LYS A 842 34.12 43.50 -39.36
N ALA A 843 33.04 44.14 -38.90
CA ALA A 843 32.30 45.11 -39.69
C ALA A 843 33.08 46.42 -39.82
N GLN A 844 33.60 46.93 -38.71
CA GLN A 844 34.39 48.16 -38.68
C GLN A 844 35.69 48.04 -39.48
N SER A 845 36.37 46.89 -39.46
CA SER A 845 37.55 46.65 -40.29
C SER A 845 37.27 46.71 -41.79
N LYS A 846 36.04 46.35 -42.23
CA LYS A 846 35.64 46.49 -43.64
C LYS A 846 35.33 47.94 -44.00
N LEU A 847 34.71 48.69 -43.09
CA LEU A 847 34.46 50.12 -43.28
C LEU A 847 35.77 50.92 -43.24
N ALA A 848 36.74 50.45 -42.48
CA ALA A 848 38.08 51.04 -42.36
C ALA A 848 39.01 50.72 -43.53
N ASP A 849 38.80 49.64 -44.28
CA ASP A 849 39.57 49.29 -45.49
C ASP A 849 39.17 50.20 -46.65
N MET A 850 39.69 51.42 -46.65
CA MET A 850 39.35 52.46 -47.63
C MET A 850 39.94 52.20 -49.02
N ASN A 851 40.94 51.31 -49.13
CA ASN A 851 41.65 51.03 -50.37
C ASN A 851 41.24 49.69 -51.02
N GLY A 852 40.54 48.82 -50.30
CA GLY A 852 40.00 47.54 -50.77
C GLY A 852 40.98 46.37 -50.74
N ASP A 853 42.13 46.50 -50.07
CA ASP A 853 43.15 45.44 -49.97
C ASP A 853 42.85 44.38 -48.90
N LYS A 854 41.70 44.52 -48.21
CA LYS A 854 41.21 43.64 -47.13
C LYS A 854 42.03 43.74 -45.84
N SER A 855 42.88 44.74 -45.72
CA SER A 855 43.56 45.12 -44.50
C SER A 855 43.12 46.51 -44.08
N ALA A 856 43.13 46.77 -42.77
CA ALA A 856 42.92 48.10 -42.24
C ALA A 856 44.29 48.58 -41.74
N ASP A 857 44.96 49.42 -42.52
CA ASP A 857 46.33 49.82 -42.24
C ASP A 857 46.56 51.34 -42.40
N VAL A 858 47.83 51.75 -42.37
CA VAL A 858 48.20 53.16 -42.46
C VAL A 858 47.80 53.79 -43.80
N PHE A 859 47.72 53.02 -44.89
CA PHE A 859 47.29 53.51 -46.20
C PHE A 859 45.80 53.85 -46.19
N ASP A 860 44.99 53.09 -45.46
CA ASP A 860 43.56 53.40 -45.30
C ASP A 860 43.30 54.61 -44.42
N LEU A 861 44.09 54.80 -43.36
CA LEU A 861 44.05 56.03 -42.56
C LEU A 861 44.34 57.26 -43.43
N VAL A 862 45.30 57.16 -44.36
CA VAL A 862 45.60 58.24 -45.32
C VAL A 862 44.45 58.46 -46.29
N ALA A 863 43.80 57.39 -46.77
CA ALA A 863 42.64 57.49 -47.65
C ALA A 863 41.42 58.11 -46.93
N LEU A 864 41.14 57.68 -45.69
CA LEU A 864 40.10 58.25 -44.82
C LEU A 864 40.33 59.74 -44.59
N ARG A 865 41.57 60.14 -44.26
CA ARG A 865 41.93 61.54 -44.08
C ARG A 865 41.73 62.38 -45.35
N LYS A 866 42.03 61.82 -46.53
CA LYS A 866 41.77 62.50 -47.81
C LYS A 866 40.28 62.68 -48.04
N GLU A 867 39.46 61.70 -47.69
CA GLU A 867 38.02 61.77 -47.84
C GLU A 867 37.40 62.85 -46.94
N LEU A 868 37.84 62.92 -45.67
CA LEU A 868 37.46 63.99 -44.74
C LEU A 868 37.83 65.38 -45.26
N LEU A 869 39.00 65.53 -45.88
CA LEU A 869 39.46 66.80 -46.46
C LEU A 869 38.67 67.22 -47.70
N LYS A 870 38.08 66.27 -48.45
CA LYS A 870 37.16 66.60 -49.55
C LYS A 870 35.81 67.06 -49.03
N ASN A 871 35.30 66.44 -47.96
CA ASN A 871 34.01 66.79 -47.37
C ASN A 871 34.04 68.13 -46.61
N SER A 872 35.20 68.58 -46.13
CA SER A 872 35.38 69.90 -45.48
C SER A 872 35.63 71.06 -46.47
N ALA A 873 35.62 70.79 -47.79
CA ALA A 873 35.74 71.78 -48.86
C ALA A 873 34.42 72.03 -49.64
N LYS A 874 33.33 71.37 -49.23
CA LYS A 874 31.94 71.72 -49.54
C LYS A 874 31.32 72.44 -48.35
#